data_AF-A0A6J4FJZ6-F1
#
_entry.id   AF-A0A6J4FJZ6-F1
#
_cell.length_a   1.000
_cell.length_b   1.000
_cell.length_c   1.000
_cell.angle_alpha   90.00
_cell.angle_beta   90.00
_cell.angle_gamma   90.00
#
_symmetry.space_group_name_H-M   'P 1'
#
loop_
_entity.id
_entity.type
_entity.pdbx_description
1 polymer ?
#
loop_
_entity_poly.entity_id
_entity_poly.type
_entity_poly.pdbx_seq_one_letter_code
_entity_poly.pdbx_strand_id
1 'polypeptide(L)'
;MPSSPAPPVLAVDPAAIREDQGHCWVLGRLPFKAGDDLWRQKHSRLVVCENGRRLGPGHSLHDLIRQKGRGRYSHWGTTLYFSASDDSDPRSNGRRYTLSWEADDRPVPVLQAGLARNLEGMAADIRRGTGVSAEAVSRLLACGSPDERAWGLRILGDAFLDSGDAPRGAMQLWRAWELGLRRVEIWLPILCWLRETKRDDETRSLFRTAAAAAEAAGDPDWMTDVVVHYETFIYELYPRTHSLPFQDEFVAGPAGRLLSRFKVNLPKHDPATQRPARVGYLLCGEALGTYHHHTDLAMELAIRHDPAVVAPVIISIHQRDTIIATNPFFPQWLEKLETAGLGVYFLDHATAGLLFVDAVTMARSIAALDLDALVLMSQCGLSFVLTALRPARLLMGLGLGEPPLYTSRLLDVAAHFTRRPAMDGLCPSEIMPSFISSDRFALPSRTIPRTELGLDPDQVVLASVGRAMKFDSREYWDLVASALGQCPQARLVVVGIDSVRFAALAESHDLPPDLWPRVHPLGWRDDVINILAICDIYLDTLPYGGGHTVFEALNLGLPVVMVGDDYLFPWDVRTWSPAAELLPPGLGHDRVPEKLAEALTELIRNAGARLVWRKAGPKAVADLKSPSLCARALERIMLDHGRRRTNGGGG
;
A
#
# COMPACT_ATOMS: atom_id res chain seq x y z
N MET A 1 1.05 -28.87 35.37
CA MET A 1 0.45 -28.99 34.03
C MET A 1 0.62 -30.45 33.60
N PRO A 2 -0.43 -31.20 33.26
CA PRO A 2 -0.22 -32.46 32.56
C PRO A 2 0.41 -32.13 31.20
N SER A 3 1.50 -32.82 30.86
CA SER A 3 2.17 -32.69 29.56
C SER A 3 1.16 -32.97 28.44
N SER A 4 1.02 -32.06 27.46
CA SER A 4 0.29 -32.35 26.22
C SER A 4 0.79 -33.67 25.64
N PRO A 5 -0.10 -34.56 25.17
CA PRO A 5 0.32 -35.77 24.47
C PRO A 5 1.20 -35.38 23.29
N ALA A 6 2.28 -36.12 23.05
CA ALA A 6 3.15 -35.86 21.91
C ALA A 6 2.32 -35.89 20.62
N PRO A 7 2.51 -34.92 19.70
CA PRO A 7 1.73 -34.87 18.47
C PRO A 7 1.88 -36.18 17.71
N PRO A 8 0.79 -36.75 17.18
CA PRO A 8 0.85 -37.98 16.39
C PRO A 8 1.84 -37.81 15.22
N VAL A 9 2.71 -38.81 15.05
CA VAL A 9 3.75 -38.83 14.01
C VAL A 9 3.46 -39.98 13.05
N LEU A 10 3.37 -39.68 11.76
CA LEU A 10 3.21 -40.62 10.67
C LEU A 10 4.51 -40.69 9.85
N ALA A 11 5.10 -41.88 9.74
CA ALA A 11 6.19 -42.10 8.80
C ALA A 11 5.65 -42.16 7.36
N VAL A 12 6.28 -41.44 6.45
CA VAL A 12 5.93 -41.47 5.03
C VAL A 12 6.54 -42.70 4.38
N ASP A 13 5.71 -43.48 3.69
CA ASP A 13 6.17 -44.57 2.82
C ASP A 13 6.71 -43.96 1.51
N PRO A 14 8.00 -44.15 1.18
CA PRO A 14 8.57 -43.67 -0.07
C PRO A 14 7.82 -44.13 -1.33
N ALA A 15 7.21 -45.32 -1.30
CA ALA A 15 6.45 -45.86 -2.42
C ALA A 15 5.11 -45.11 -2.67
N ALA A 16 4.62 -44.38 -1.68
CA ALA A 16 3.40 -43.58 -1.79
C ALA A 16 3.64 -42.18 -2.38
N ILE A 17 4.91 -41.76 -2.49
CA ILE A 17 5.30 -40.47 -3.04
C ILE A 17 5.28 -40.53 -4.57
N ARG A 18 4.68 -39.52 -5.20
CA ARG A 18 4.61 -39.37 -6.66
C ARG A 18 5.34 -38.11 -7.09
N GLU A 19 5.91 -38.16 -8.28
CA GLU A 19 6.47 -36.97 -8.93
C GLU A 19 5.33 -36.04 -9.36
N ASP A 20 5.50 -34.75 -9.15
CA ASP A 20 4.65 -33.71 -9.74
C ASP A 20 5.42 -32.99 -10.84
N GLN A 21 6.09 -31.89 -10.52
CA GLN A 21 6.87 -31.11 -11.48
C GLN A 21 8.09 -30.46 -10.79
N GLY A 22 9.22 -30.36 -11.51
CA GLY A 22 10.43 -29.73 -11.00
C GLY A 22 10.93 -30.40 -9.72
N HIS A 23 11.11 -29.62 -8.65
CA HIS A 23 11.52 -30.12 -7.33
C HIS A 23 10.36 -30.65 -6.47
N CYS A 24 9.12 -30.64 -7.00
CA CYS A 24 7.91 -30.96 -6.24
C CYS A 24 7.54 -32.45 -6.31
N TRP A 25 7.23 -32.98 -5.14
CA TRP A 25 6.75 -34.34 -4.90
C TRP A 25 5.43 -34.30 -4.16
N VAL A 26 4.58 -35.29 -4.42
CA VAL A 26 3.21 -35.32 -3.95
C VAL A 26 2.91 -36.59 -3.18
N LEU A 27 2.32 -36.43 -2.01
CA LEU A 27 1.75 -37.49 -1.19
C LEU A 27 0.25 -37.21 -0.99
N GLY A 28 -0.59 -37.94 -1.71
CA GLY A 28 -2.05 -37.81 -1.62
C GLY A 28 -2.69 -38.71 -0.57
N ARG A 29 -3.98 -38.48 -0.31
CA ARG A 29 -4.80 -39.28 0.62
C ARG A 29 -4.29 -39.28 2.06
N LEU A 30 -3.86 -38.11 2.52
CA LEU A 30 -3.46 -37.95 3.91
C LEU A 30 -4.64 -38.24 4.83
N PRO A 31 -4.42 -38.94 5.96
CA PRO A 31 -5.49 -39.30 6.89
C PRO A 31 -6.09 -38.09 7.62
N PHE A 32 -5.43 -36.93 7.55
CA PHE A 32 -5.88 -35.66 8.11
C PHE A 32 -6.42 -34.75 7.00
N LYS A 33 -7.67 -34.29 7.15
CA LYS A 33 -8.40 -33.49 6.15
C LYS A 33 -8.30 -31.97 6.35
N ALA A 34 -7.52 -31.53 7.33
CA ALA A 34 -7.30 -30.12 7.62
C ALA A 34 -6.20 -29.53 6.72
N GLY A 35 -6.32 -29.71 5.41
CA GLY A 35 -5.46 -29.03 4.45
C GLY A 35 -5.84 -27.57 4.31
N ASP A 36 -4.89 -26.82 3.78
CA ASP A 36 -5.14 -25.51 3.21
C ASP A 36 -6.01 -25.65 1.96
N ASP A 37 -6.73 -24.58 1.65
CA ASP A 37 -7.50 -24.45 0.42
C ASP A 37 -7.53 -22.97 -0.02
N LEU A 38 -8.25 -22.68 -1.12
CA LEU A 38 -8.36 -21.33 -1.67
C LEU A 38 -8.88 -20.30 -0.65
N TRP A 39 -9.71 -20.75 0.29
CA TRP A 39 -10.35 -19.93 1.31
C TRP A 39 -9.61 -20.00 2.65
N ARG A 40 -8.83 -21.07 2.89
CA ARG A 40 -8.16 -21.38 4.15
C ARG A 40 -6.67 -21.63 3.96
N GLN A 41 -5.90 -20.60 3.60
CA GLN A 41 -4.51 -20.77 3.16
C GLN A 41 -3.50 -21.15 4.27
N LYS A 42 -3.89 -21.11 5.55
CA LYS A 42 -3.04 -21.49 6.72
C LYS A 42 -3.78 -22.37 7.74
N HIS A 43 -4.73 -23.16 7.27
CA HIS A 43 -5.52 -24.06 8.12
C HIS A 43 -4.74 -25.32 8.52
N SER A 44 -3.81 -25.75 7.68
CA SER A 44 -2.97 -26.90 8.00
C SER A 44 -2.11 -26.65 9.23
N ARG A 45 -2.03 -27.68 10.09
CA ARG A 45 -1.07 -27.76 11.20
C ARG A 45 0.01 -28.81 10.94
N LEU A 46 0.11 -29.24 9.68
CA LEU A 46 1.07 -30.25 9.28
C LEU A 46 2.48 -29.71 9.37
N VAL A 47 3.32 -30.40 10.12
CA VAL A 47 4.77 -30.24 10.18
C VAL A 47 5.39 -31.43 9.46
N VAL A 48 6.22 -31.13 8.45
CA VAL A 48 6.98 -32.15 7.72
C VAL A 48 8.40 -32.15 8.25
N CYS A 49 8.95 -33.31 8.57
CA CYS A 49 10.33 -33.47 8.98
C CYS A 49 11.09 -34.44 8.07
N GLU A 50 12.32 -34.10 7.74
CA GLU A 50 13.30 -34.93 7.03
C GLU A 50 14.41 -35.31 8.01
N ASN A 51 14.61 -36.60 8.26
CA ASN A 51 15.57 -37.12 9.25
C ASN A 51 15.43 -36.45 10.64
N GLY A 52 14.18 -36.14 11.04
CA GLY A 52 13.88 -35.48 12.31
C GLY A 52 14.10 -33.96 12.32
N ARG A 53 14.56 -33.35 11.22
CA ARG A 53 14.64 -31.88 11.07
C ARG A 53 13.42 -31.36 10.34
N ARG A 54 12.81 -30.28 10.85
CA ARG A 54 11.67 -29.64 10.20
C ARG A 54 12.06 -29.13 8.81
N LEU A 55 11.29 -29.52 7.82
CA LEU A 55 11.29 -28.92 6.50
C LEU A 55 10.50 -27.61 6.56
N GLY A 56 10.81 -26.69 5.64
CA GLY A 56 10.05 -25.48 5.46
C GLY A 56 10.66 -24.58 4.38
N PRO A 57 9.99 -23.47 4.05
CA PRO A 57 8.73 -23.01 4.64
C PRO A 57 7.50 -23.89 4.34
N GLY A 58 6.61 -24.04 5.33
CA GLY A 58 5.28 -24.64 5.15
C GLY A 58 4.29 -23.66 4.49
N HIS A 59 3.10 -24.12 4.12
CA HIS A 59 2.08 -23.31 3.41
C HIS A 59 2.59 -22.65 2.11
N SER A 60 3.61 -23.24 1.48
CA SER A 60 4.25 -22.67 0.29
C SER A 60 3.33 -22.77 -0.93
N LEU A 61 3.29 -21.74 -1.77
CA LEU A 61 2.64 -21.84 -3.08
C LEU A 61 3.25 -23.00 -3.89
N HIS A 62 2.41 -23.79 -4.57
CA HIS A 62 2.86 -25.00 -5.28
C HIS A 62 3.95 -24.68 -6.31
N ASP A 63 3.84 -23.55 -7.01
CA ASP A 63 4.84 -23.13 -8.00
C ASP A 63 6.21 -22.83 -7.38
N LEU A 64 6.25 -22.33 -6.14
CA LEU A 64 7.51 -22.13 -5.42
C LEU A 64 8.14 -23.46 -5.00
N ILE A 65 7.33 -24.47 -4.68
CA ILE A 65 7.84 -25.83 -4.39
C ILE A 65 8.45 -26.41 -5.67
N ARG A 66 7.76 -26.30 -6.81
CA ARG A 66 8.23 -26.79 -8.11
C ARG A 66 9.53 -26.13 -8.56
N GLN A 67 9.63 -24.81 -8.44
CA GLN A 67 10.73 -24.03 -9.01
C GLN A 67 11.91 -23.87 -8.06
N LYS A 68 11.67 -23.72 -6.75
CA LYS A 68 12.72 -23.37 -5.77
C LYS A 68 13.04 -24.49 -4.78
N GLY A 69 12.15 -25.47 -4.61
CA GLY A 69 12.34 -26.61 -3.73
C GLY A 69 12.84 -26.23 -2.32
N ARG A 70 13.94 -26.86 -1.89
CA ARG A 70 14.69 -26.63 -0.64
C ARG A 70 13.89 -26.82 0.64
N GLY A 71 13.12 -27.91 0.71
CA GLY A 71 12.33 -28.25 1.88
C GLY A 71 10.99 -27.53 1.98
N ARG A 72 10.58 -26.77 0.96
CA ARG A 72 9.24 -26.16 0.92
C ARG A 72 8.15 -27.20 0.86
N TYR A 73 7.02 -26.93 1.51
CA TYR A 73 5.84 -27.80 1.42
C TYR A 73 4.51 -27.05 1.57
N SER A 74 3.44 -27.67 1.07
CA SER A 74 2.03 -27.26 1.17
C SER A 74 1.18 -28.48 1.46
N HIS A 75 0.31 -28.38 2.46
CA HIS A 75 -0.72 -29.38 2.67
C HIS A 75 -2.03 -28.82 2.13
N TRP A 76 -2.43 -29.22 0.93
CA TRP A 76 -3.60 -28.71 0.22
C TRP A 76 -4.72 -29.76 0.17
N GLY A 77 -5.84 -29.47 0.83
CA GLY A 77 -6.96 -30.39 1.00
C GLY A 77 -6.58 -31.69 1.73
N THR A 78 -6.23 -32.74 0.98
CA THR A 78 -5.78 -34.04 1.52
C THR A 78 -4.43 -34.47 0.94
N THR A 79 -3.71 -33.52 0.38
CA THR A 79 -2.52 -33.75 -0.44
C THR A 79 -1.37 -32.90 0.07
N LEU A 80 -0.21 -33.53 0.32
CA LEU A 80 1.03 -32.84 0.63
C LEU A 80 1.83 -32.68 -0.67
N TYR A 81 2.14 -31.45 -1.02
CA TYR A 81 3.14 -31.06 -2.00
C TYR A 81 4.41 -30.70 -1.24
N PHE A 82 5.56 -31.26 -1.56
CA PHE A 82 6.80 -30.96 -0.84
C PHE A 82 8.05 -31.19 -1.68
N SER A 83 9.18 -30.68 -1.21
CA SER A 83 10.52 -30.92 -1.77
C SER A 83 11.46 -31.43 -0.68
N ALA A 84 12.49 -32.19 -1.06
CA ALA A 84 13.58 -32.53 -0.15
C ALA A 84 14.41 -31.27 0.19
N SER A 85 15.13 -31.28 1.31
CA SER A 85 15.90 -30.10 1.76
C SER A 85 17.02 -29.67 0.80
N ASP A 86 17.51 -30.60 -0.02
CA ASP A 86 18.55 -30.43 -1.04
C ASP A 86 18.06 -30.81 -2.44
N ASP A 87 16.74 -30.87 -2.64
CA ASP A 87 16.09 -31.16 -3.92
C ASP A 87 16.33 -32.56 -4.51
N SER A 88 16.94 -33.46 -3.74
CA SER A 88 17.08 -34.88 -4.09
C SER A 88 15.72 -35.62 -4.13
N ASP A 89 15.63 -36.72 -4.89
CA ASP A 89 14.42 -37.53 -4.99
C ASP A 89 14.09 -38.21 -3.63
N PRO A 90 12.99 -37.84 -2.95
CA PRO A 90 12.64 -38.35 -1.63
C PRO A 90 12.23 -39.83 -1.63
N ARG A 91 12.03 -40.44 -2.81
CA ARG A 91 11.74 -41.88 -2.94
C ARG A 91 13.00 -42.73 -2.83
N SER A 92 14.17 -42.17 -3.17
CA SER A 92 15.42 -42.92 -3.34
C SER A 92 16.61 -42.34 -2.58
N ASN A 93 16.51 -41.13 -2.02
CA ASN A 93 17.59 -40.47 -1.29
C ASN A 93 17.92 -41.08 0.09
N GLY A 94 17.21 -42.14 0.50
CA GLY A 94 17.46 -42.87 1.75
C GLY A 94 17.09 -42.11 3.03
N ARG A 95 16.39 -40.97 2.92
CA ARG A 95 15.98 -40.16 4.08
C ARG A 95 14.64 -40.61 4.63
N ARG A 96 14.44 -40.39 5.93
CA ARG A 96 13.17 -40.67 6.60
C ARG A 96 12.33 -39.41 6.68
N TYR A 97 11.21 -39.40 5.97
CA TYR A 97 10.21 -38.34 6.05
C TYR A 97 9.13 -38.70 7.08
N THR A 98 8.79 -37.74 7.93
CA THR A 98 7.75 -37.89 8.96
C THR A 98 6.84 -36.70 8.95
N LEU A 99 5.56 -36.97 9.15
CA LEU A 99 4.50 -35.98 9.25
C LEU A 99 4.05 -35.94 10.71
N SER A 100 4.02 -34.76 11.31
CA SER A 100 3.42 -34.56 12.62
C SER A 100 2.42 -33.43 12.53
N TRP A 101 1.34 -33.50 13.29
CA TRP A 101 0.40 -32.40 13.41
C TRP A 101 0.08 -32.18 14.87
N GLU A 102 0.00 -30.93 15.27
CA GLU A 102 -0.57 -30.61 16.58
C GLU A 102 -2.07 -30.93 16.52
N ALA A 103 -2.56 -31.72 17.48
CA ALA A 103 -3.97 -31.63 17.83
C ALA A 103 -4.22 -30.20 18.27
N ASP A 104 -5.40 -29.64 18.00
CA ASP A 104 -5.75 -28.31 18.51
C ASP A 104 -5.79 -28.38 20.05
N ASP A 105 -4.65 -28.11 20.69
CA ASP A 105 -4.46 -28.16 22.15
C ASP A 105 -5.16 -26.98 22.85
N ARG A 106 -5.79 -26.08 22.08
CA ARG A 106 -6.61 -25.00 22.65
C ARG A 106 -7.94 -25.59 23.10
N PRO A 107 -8.43 -25.26 24.30
CA PRO A 107 -9.63 -25.88 24.86
C PRO A 107 -10.81 -25.69 23.90
N VAL A 108 -11.23 -26.79 23.29
CA VAL A 108 -12.55 -26.90 22.66
C VAL A 108 -13.56 -26.77 23.80
N PRO A 109 -14.53 -25.85 23.73
CA PRO A 109 -15.58 -25.80 24.73
C PRO A 109 -16.21 -27.18 24.83
N VAL A 110 -16.33 -27.73 26.05
CA VAL A 110 -17.04 -29.00 26.26
C VAL A 110 -18.50 -28.76 25.93
N LEU A 111 -18.87 -29.03 24.69
CA LEU A 111 -20.25 -28.94 24.23
C LEU A 111 -21.08 -29.99 24.98
N GLN A 112 -22.32 -29.64 25.34
CA GLN A 112 -23.28 -30.64 25.76
C GLN A 112 -23.42 -31.73 24.67
N ALA A 113 -23.37 -33.00 25.06
CA ALA A 113 -23.34 -34.13 24.10
C ALA A 113 -24.51 -34.13 23.10
N GLY A 114 -25.68 -33.61 23.49
CA GLY A 114 -26.81 -33.41 22.57
C GLY A 114 -26.55 -32.34 21.51
N LEU A 115 -25.93 -31.22 21.89
CA LEU A 115 -25.57 -30.13 21.00
C LEU A 115 -24.49 -30.55 20.00
N ALA A 116 -23.46 -31.26 20.47
CA ALA A 116 -22.38 -31.78 19.62
C ALA A 116 -22.93 -32.70 18.52
N ARG A 117 -23.77 -33.68 18.87
CA ARG A 117 -24.37 -34.60 17.89
C ARG A 117 -25.25 -33.89 16.87
N ASN A 118 -26.04 -32.90 17.30
CA ASN A 118 -26.88 -32.14 16.38
C ASN A 118 -26.05 -31.31 15.40
N LEU A 119 -24.97 -30.66 15.88
CA LEU A 119 -24.05 -29.89 15.05
C LEU A 119 -23.34 -30.75 14.01
N GLU A 120 -22.86 -31.93 14.40
CA GLU A 120 -22.24 -32.87 13.47
C GLU A 120 -23.22 -33.36 12.40
N GLY A 121 -24.46 -33.66 12.79
CA GLY A 121 -25.53 -34.02 11.86
C GLY A 121 -25.78 -32.90 10.83
N MET A 122 -25.97 -31.67 11.29
CA MET A 122 -26.15 -30.50 10.43
C MET A 122 -24.95 -30.27 9.51
N ALA A 123 -23.73 -30.37 10.02
CA ALA A 123 -22.52 -30.22 9.22
C ALA A 123 -22.41 -31.30 8.13
N ALA A 124 -22.79 -32.54 8.44
CA ALA A 124 -22.82 -33.61 7.45
C ALA A 124 -23.87 -33.36 6.35
N ASP A 125 -25.05 -32.85 6.72
CA ASP A 125 -26.11 -32.48 5.78
C ASP A 125 -25.68 -31.34 4.85
N ILE A 126 -25.02 -30.30 5.37
CA ILE A 126 -24.45 -29.22 4.55
C ILE A 126 -23.47 -29.78 3.52
N ARG A 127 -22.50 -30.60 3.97
CA ARG A 127 -21.49 -31.21 3.08
C ARG A 127 -22.10 -32.11 2.00
N ARG A 128 -23.25 -32.72 2.28
CA ARG A 128 -24.01 -33.54 1.31
C ARG A 128 -24.89 -32.71 0.36
N GLY A 129 -24.98 -31.39 0.55
CA GLY A 129 -25.83 -30.51 -0.23
C GLY A 129 -27.32 -30.61 0.11
N THR A 130 -27.69 -31.30 1.20
CA THR A 130 -29.10 -31.41 1.64
C THR A 130 -29.58 -30.15 2.38
N GLY A 131 -28.66 -29.23 2.69
CA GLY A 131 -28.94 -27.96 3.34
C GLY A 131 -29.30 -28.10 4.82
N VAL A 132 -29.50 -26.97 5.50
CA VAL A 132 -29.89 -26.90 6.92
C VAL A 132 -31.00 -25.85 7.06
N SER A 133 -32.02 -26.14 7.88
CA SER A 133 -33.14 -25.22 8.10
C SER A 133 -32.78 -24.04 9.01
N ALA A 134 -33.41 -22.88 8.77
CA ALA A 134 -33.24 -21.70 9.62
C ALA A 134 -33.61 -21.97 11.09
N GLU A 135 -34.61 -22.82 11.32
CA GLU A 135 -35.03 -23.27 12.65
C GLU A 135 -33.92 -24.05 13.37
N ALA A 136 -33.21 -24.95 12.68
CA ALA A 136 -32.11 -25.70 13.27
C ALA A 136 -30.95 -24.78 13.67
N VAL A 137 -30.61 -23.80 12.83
CA VAL A 137 -29.60 -22.78 13.15
C VAL A 137 -30.07 -21.87 14.29
N SER A 138 -31.36 -21.49 14.33
CA SER A 138 -31.94 -20.68 15.40
C SER A 138 -31.78 -21.35 16.77
N ARG A 139 -32.05 -22.66 16.86
CA ARG A 139 -31.88 -23.43 18.10
C ARG A 139 -30.45 -23.43 18.61
N LEU A 140 -29.46 -23.55 17.72
CA LEU A 140 -28.04 -23.42 18.07
C LEU A 140 -27.78 -22.05 18.70
N LEU A 141 -28.29 -20.98 18.09
CA LEU A 141 -28.03 -19.61 18.53
C LEU A 141 -28.75 -19.23 19.81
N ALA A 142 -29.81 -19.96 20.16
CA ALA A 142 -30.58 -19.77 21.38
C ALA A 142 -30.05 -20.62 22.56
N CYS A 143 -29.04 -21.47 22.35
CA CYS A 143 -28.53 -22.37 23.37
C CYS A 143 -27.09 -22.05 23.79
N GLY A 144 -26.68 -22.61 24.93
CA GLY A 144 -25.31 -22.56 25.44
C GLY A 144 -24.78 -21.17 25.82
N SER A 145 -23.50 -21.13 26.15
CA SER A 145 -22.69 -19.94 26.33
C SER A 145 -22.29 -19.31 24.96
N PRO A 146 -21.85 -18.04 24.93
CA PRO A 146 -21.28 -17.45 23.71
C PRO A 146 -20.18 -18.30 23.08
N ASP A 147 -19.31 -18.92 23.88
CA ASP A 147 -18.21 -19.78 23.39
C ASP A 147 -18.72 -21.04 22.70
N GLU A 148 -19.73 -21.71 23.27
CA GLU A 148 -20.36 -22.88 22.65
C GLU A 148 -21.04 -22.53 21.32
N ARG A 149 -21.71 -21.36 21.26
CA ARG A 149 -22.30 -20.86 20.01
C ARG A 149 -21.25 -20.54 18.97
N ALA A 150 -20.18 -19.86 19.36
CA ALA A 150 -19.10 -19.51 18.45
C ALA A 150 -18.44 -20.78 17.87
N TRP A 151 -18.22 -21.80 18.69
CA TRP A 151 -17.69 -23.08 18.24
C TRP A 151 -18.65 -23.82 17.30
N GLY A 152 -19.94 -23.87 17.62
CA GLY A 152 -20.94 -24.45 16.73
C GLY A 152 -21.03 -23.73 15.38
N LEU A 153 -20.94 -22.40 15.39
CA LEU A 153 -20.90 -21.58 14.18
C LEU A 153 -19.62 -21.82 13.36
N ARG A 154 -18.48 -22.08 14.02
CA ARG A 154 -17.26 -22.53 13.33
C ARG A 154 -17.49 -23.85 12.59
N ILE A 155 -18.08 -24.85 13.25
CA ILE A 155 -18.38 -26.15 12.64
C ILE A 155 -19.29 -25.98 11.41
N LEU A 156 -20.37 -25.20 11.53
CA LEU A 156 -21.29 -24.95 10.40
C LEU A 156 -20.63 -24.15 9.28
N GLY A 157 -19.89 -23.10 9.64
CA GLY A 157 -19.14 -22.28 8.69
C GLY A 157 -18.17 -23.14 7.90
N ASP A 158 -17.49 -24.07 8.58
CA ASP A 158 -16.57 -24.97 7.94
C ASP A 158 -17.25 -25.93 6.98
N ALA A 159 -18.40 -26.48 7.36
CA ALA A 159 -19.17 -27.36 6.50
C ALA A 159 -19.66 -26.66 5.22
N PHE A 160 -20.05 -25.38 5.30
CA PHE A 160 -20.44 -24.59 4.12
C PHE A 160 -19.26 -24.30 3.20
N LEU A 161 -18.08 -24.00 3.76
CA LEU A 161 -16.86 -23.86 2.96
C LEU A 161 -16.55 -25.19 2.24
N ASP A 162 -16.62 -26.31 2.96
CA ASP A 162 -16.38 -27.65 2.40
C ASP A 162 -17.40 -28.02 1.29
N SER A 163 -18.64 -27.51 1.36
CA SER A 163 -19.67 -27.73 0.34
C SER A 163 -19.57 -26.78 -0.86
N GLY A 164 -18.64 -25.82 -0.84
CA GLY A 164 -18.48 -24.78 -1.86
C GLY A 164 -19.39 -23.55 -1.71
N ASP A 165 -20.16 -23.43 -0.62
CA ASP A 165 -20.98 -22.25 -0.31
C ASP A 165 -20.17 -21.26 0.53
N ALA A 166 -19.16 -20.65 -0.11
CA ALA A 166 -18.21 -19.76 0.54
C ALA A 166 -18.88 -18.57 1.28
N PRO A 167 -19.88 -17.87 0.69
CA PRO A 167 -20.56 -16.77 1.37
C PRO A 167 -21.24 -17.19 2.68
N ARG A 168 -22.00 -18.30 2.69
CA ARG A 168 -22.65 -18.76 3.93
C ARG A 168 -21.64 -19.26 4.95
N GLY A 169 -20.57 -19.89 4.50
CA GLY A 169 -19.45 -20.30 5.36
C GLY A 169 -18.86 -19.11 6.09
N ALA A 170 -18.41 -18.09 5.35
CA ALA A 170 -17.84 -16.88 5.90
C ALA A 170 -18.81 -16.13 6.84
N MET A 171 -20.11 -16.10 6.53
CA MET A 171 -21.13 -15.51 7.42
C MET A 171 -21.20 -16.21 8.78
N GLN A 172 -21.13 -17.55 8.84
CA GLN A 172 -21.12 -18.24 10.14
C GLN A 172 -19.81 -17.99 10.89
N LEU A 173 -18.67 -17.98 10.18
CA LEU A 173 -17.37 -17.66 10.77
C LEU A 173 -17.32 -16.23 11.31
N TRP A 174 -17.90 -15.25 10.61
CA TRP A 174 -18.03 -13.87 11.09
C TRP A 174 -18.83 -13.79 12.39
N ARG A 175 -19.92 -14.55 12.49
CA ARG A 175 -20.72 -14.60 13.72
C ARG A 175 -19.97 -15.27 14.86
N ALA A 176 -19.19 -16.32 14.58
CA ALA A 176 -18.31 -16.92 15.56
C ALA A 176 -17.24 -15.94 16.05
N TRP A 177 -16.67 -15.15 15.13
CA TRP A 177 -15.70 -14.10 15.43
C TRP A 177 -16.26 -13.03 16.37
N GLU A 178 -17.45 -12.53 16.06
CA GLU A 178 -18.16 -11.53 16.87
C GLU A 178 -18.56 -12.06 18.26
N LEU A 179 -18.77 -13.37 18.38
CA LEU A 179 -18.99 -14.03 19.67
C LEU A 179 -17.70 -14.30 20.47
N GLY A 180 -16.53 -14.00 19.91
CA GLY A 180 -15.24 -14.07 20.61
C GLY A 180 -14.25 -15.13 20.10
N LEU A 181 -14.62 -15.96 19.12
CA LEU A 181 -13.73 -16.99 18.56
C LEU A 181 -12.71 -16.38 17.57
N ARG A 182 -11.78 -15.57 18.09
CA ARG A 182 -10.77 -14.86 17.30
C ARG A 182 -9.57 -15.77 17.03
N ARG A 183 -9.55 -16.34 15.84
CA ARG A 183 -8.70 -17.48 15.47
C ARG A 183 -8.12 -17.29 14.07
N VAL A 184 -6.81 -17.54 13.89
CA VAL A 184 -6.10 -17.39 12.60
C VAL A 184 -6.66 -18.31 11.51
N GLU A 185 -7.33 -19.39 11.90
CA GLU A 185 -7.88 -20.40 10.99
C GLU A 185 -9.18 -19.93 10.31
N ILE A 186 -9.76 -18.82 10.78
CA ILE A 186 -11.13 -18.41 10.41
C ILE A 186 -11.20 -17.00 9.82
N TRP A 187 -10.17 -16.16 10.00
CA TRP A 187 -10.24 -14.75 9.64
C TRP A 187 -10.16 -14.48 8.13
N LEU A 188 -9.40 -15.26 7.35
CA LEU A 188 -9.27 -15.06 5.90
C LEU A 188 -10.60 -15.23 5.14
N PRO A 189 -11.38 -16.31 5.34
CA PRO A 189 -12.72 -16.40 4.73
C PRO A 189 -13.63 -15.21 5.06
N ILE A 190 -13.57 -14.73 6.31
CA ILE A 190 -14.33 -13.56 6.75
C ILE A 190 -13.87 -12.32 5.99
N LEU A 191 -12.55 -12.07 5.93
CA LEU A 191 -11.98 -10.92 5.25
C LEU A 191 -12.37 -10.88 3.77
N CYS A 192 -12.26 -12.02 3.07
CA CYS A 192 -12.66 -12.12 1.67
C CYS A 192 -14.13 -11.75 1.49
N TRP A 193 -15.02 -12.35 2.29
CA TRP A 193 -16.45 -12.06 2.21
C TRP A 193 -16.80 -10.61 2.53
N LEU A 194 -16.22 -10.02 3.57
CA LEU A 194 -16.47 -8.61 3.93
C LEU A 194 -16.02 -7.66 2.82
N ARG A 195 -14.86 -7.92 2.19
CA ARG A 195 -14.34 -7.13 1.08
C ARG A 195 -15.19 -7.29 -0.19
N GLU A 196 -15.55 -8.52 -0.57
CA GLU A 196 -16.42 -8.80 -1.70
C GLU A 196 -17.79 -8.12 -1.57
N THR A 197 -18.31 -8.06 -0.34
CA THR A 197 -19.59 -7.41 -0.02
C THR A 197 -19.47 -5.93 0.34
N LYS A 198 -18.27 -5.34 0.22
CA LYS A 198 -17.97 -3.92 0.47
C LYS A 198 -18.38 -3.43 1.87
N ARG A 199 -18.21 -4.28 2.87
CA ARG A 199 -18.49 -3.98 4.30
C ARG A 199 -17.28 -3.35 4.97
N ASP A 200 -17.00 -2.10 4.61
CA ASP A 200 -15.72 -1.43 4.93
C ASP A 200 -15.52 -1.23 6.46
N ASP A 201 -16.57 -0.91 7.21
CA ASP A 201 -16.48 -0.71 8.67
C ASP A 201 -16.22 -2.02 9.42
N GLU A 202 -16.93 -3.10 9.05
CA GLU A 202 -16.71 -4.43 9.59
C GLU A 202 -15.33 -4.95 9.20
N THR A 203 -14.85 -4.66 7.98
CA THR A 203 -13.51 -5.02 7.53
C THR A 203 -12.44 -4.38 8.41
N ARG A 204 -12.58 -3.08 8.73
CA ARG A 204 -11.69 -2.39 9.67
C ARG A 204 -11.75 -3.00 11.07
N SER A 205 -12.95 -3.35 11.55
CA SER A 205 -13.13 -4.02 12.84
C SER A 205 -12.43 -5.37 12.89
N LEU A 206 -12.52 -6.16 11.81
CA LEU A 206 -11.82 -7.42 11.65
C LEU A 206 -10.31 -7.22 11.75
N PHE A 207 -9.72 -6.27 11.01
CA PHE A 207 -8.27 -6.00 11.09
C PHE A 207 -7.82 -5.65 12.51
N ARG A 208 -8.53 -4.75 13.21
CA ARG A 208 -8.20 -4.38 14.59
C ARG A 208 -8.26 -5.57 15.55
N THR A 209 -9.33 -6.35 15.49
CA THR A 209 -9.53 -7.50 16.38
C THR A 209 -8.61 -8.67 16.04
N ALA A 210 -8.24 -8.86 14.77
CA ALA A 210 -7.29 -9.86 14.32
C ALA A 210 -5.87 -9.51 14.78
N ALA A 211 -5.45 -8.25 14.65
CA ALA A 211 -4.17 -7.78 15.18
C ALA A 211 -4.07 -7.99 16.70
N ALA A 212 -5.11 -7.63 17.46
CA ALA A 212 -5.14 -7.86 18.90
C ALA A 212 -5.05 -9.36 19.26
N ALA A 213 -5.73 -10.22 18.51
CA ALA A 213 -5.68 -11.66 18.71
C ALA A 213 -4.31 -12.26 18.34
N ALA A 214 -3.68 -11.79 17.27
CA ALA A 214 -2.32 -12.18 16.89
C ALA A 214 -1.28 -11.75 17.93
N GLU A 215 -1.42 -10.54 18.49
CA GLU A 215 -0.58 -10.06 19.60
C GLU A 215 -0.76 -10.94 20.85
N ALA A 216 -2.01 -11.23 21.24
CA ALA A 216 -2.30 -12.07 22.40
C ALA A 216 -1.78 -13.52 22.23
N ALA A 217 -1.82 -14.04 21.00
CA ALA A 217 -1.25 -15.34 20.66
C ALA A 217 0.29 -15.33 20.55
N GLY A 218 0.91 -14.14 20.45
CA GLY A 218 2.34 -14.01 20.17
C GLY A 218 2.73 -14.54 18.78
N ASP A 219 1.84 -14.44 17.80
CA ASP A 219 1.96 -15.04 16.47
C ASP A 219 2.39 -13.98 15.43
N PRO A 220 3.68 -13.89 15.07
CA PRO A 220 4.16 -12.88 14.13
C PRO A 220 3.79 -13.19 12.67
N ASP A 221 3.53 -14.45 12.31
CA ASP A 221 3.08 -14.82 10.97
C ASP A 221 1.66 -14.31 10.74
N TRP A 222 0.76 -14.52 11.70
CA TRP A 222 -0.59 -13.98 11.63
C TRP A 222 -0.60 -12.44 11.62
N MET A 223 0.22 -11.81 12.47
CA MET A 223 0.33 -10.36 12.48
C MET A 223 0.83 -9.80 11.15
N THR A 224 1.80 -10.48 10.53
CA THR A 224 2.32 -10.08 9.22
C THR A 224 1.24 -10.15 8.15
N ASP A 225 0.45 -11.23 8.12
CA ASP A 225 -0.67 -11.34 7.18
C ASP A 225 -1.68 -10.21 7.36
N VAL A 226 -2.02 -9.89 8.62
CA VAL A 226 -2.94 -8.80 8.97
C VAL A 226 -2.46 -7.47 8.41
N VAL A 227 -1.17 -7.14 8.58
CA VAL A 227 -0.56 -5.89 8.08
C VAL A 227 -0.52 -5.84 6.55
N VAL A 228 -0.16 -6.94 5.88
CA VAL A 228 -0.08 -7.00 4.41
C VAL A 228 -1.47 -6.92 3.77
N HIS A 229 -2.47 -7.63 4.32
CA HIS A 229 -3.84 -7.53 3.83
C HIS A 229 -4.47 -6.16 4.10
N TYR A 230 -4.09 -5.49 5.19
CA TYR A 230 -4.56 -4.14 5.48
C TYR A 230 -4.06 -3.11 4.46
N GLU A 231 -2.80 -3.23 4.01
CA GLU A 231 -2.28 -2.40 2.91
C GLU A 231 -3.13 -2.58 1.64
N THR A 232 -3.44 -3.81 1.27
CA THR A 232 -4.28 -4.09 0.09
C THR A 232 -5.67 -3.47 0.25
N PHE A 233 -6.29 -3.62 1.43
CA PHE A 233 -7.59 -3.03 1.73
C PHE A 233 -7.57 -1.49 1.64
N ILE A 234 -6.51 -0.85 2.14
CA ILE A 234 -6.32 0.60 2.02
C ILE A 234 -6.29 1.02 0.55
N TYR A 235 -5.53 0.34 -0.29
CA TYR A 235 -5.43 0.66 -1.72
C TYR A 235 -6.76 0.45 -2.46
N GLU A 236 -7.64 -0.43 -1.99
CA GLU A 236 -9.01 -0.61 -2.53
C GLU A 236 -10.02 0.41 -1.99
N LEU A 237 -9.78 0.89 -0.78
CA LEU A 237 -10.66 1.85 -0.12
C LEU A 237 -10.40 3.29 -0.59
N TYR A 238 -9.13 3.62 -0.83
CA TYR A 238 -8.70 4.96 -1.21
C TYR A 238 -9.43 5.49 -2.46
N PRO A 239 -9.57 4.75 -3.58
CA PRO A 239 -10.28 5.23 -4.76
C PRO A 239 -11.79 5.46 -4.53
N ARG A 240 -12.36 4.86 -3.48
CA ARG A 240 -13.80 4.96 -3.16
C ARG A 240 -14.09 6.10 -2.19
N THR A 241 -13.27 6.23 -1.15
CA THR A 241 -13.52 7.13 -0.02
C THR A 241 -12.67 8.40 -0.07
N HIS A 242 -11.53 8.35 -0.77
CA HIS A 242 -10.56 9.44 -0.84
C HIS A 242 -10.16 10.00 0.53
N SER A 243 -10.22 9.15 1.55
CA SER A 243 -9.84 9.45 2.91
C SER A 243 -9.42 8.14 3.55
N LEU A 244 -8.19 8.07 4.02
CA LEU A 244 -7.78 6.98 4.87
C LEU A 244 -8.14 7.30 6.31
N PRO A 245 -8.44 6.27 7.12
CA PRO A 245 -8.44 6.48 8.56
C PRO A 245 -7.06 7.04 8.92
N PHE A 246 -7.01 8.11 9.71
CA PHE A 246 -5.77 8.45 10.38
C PHE A 246 -5.32 7.21 11.16
N GLN A 247 -4.13 6.67 10.86
CA GLN A 247 -3.69 5.28 11.10
C GLN A 247 -4.54 4.50 12.09
N ASP A 248 -5.21 3.44 11.64
CA ASP A 248 -5.87 2.54 12.56
C ASP A 248 -4.87 2.11 13.65
N GLU A 249 -5.25 2.33 14.90
CA GLU A 249 -4.39 2.19 16.09
C GLU A 249 -3.70 0.82 16.16
N PHE A 250 -4.24 -0.20 15.48
CA PHE A 250 -3.69 -1.54 15.49
C PHE A 250 -2.27 -1.62 14.90
N VAL A 251 -1.95 -0.84 13.86
CA VAL A 251 -0.64 -0.86 13.19
C VAL A 251 0.42 -0.30 14.13
N ALA A 252 0.20 0.91 14.64
CA ALA A 252 1.13 1.55 15.57
C ALA A 252 1.09 0.99 17.01
N GLY A 253 0.10 0.15 17.34
CA GLY A 253 -0.07 -0.48 18.66
C GLY A 253 0.32 -1.98 18.64
N PRO A 254 -0.66 -2.90 18.61
CA PRO A 254 -0.44 -4.35 18.56
C PRO A 254 0.64 -4.83 17.59
N ALA A 255 0.59 -4.40 16.32
CA ALA A 255 1.53 -4.86 15.31
C ALA A 255 2.96 -4.41 15.62
N GLY A 256 3.13 -3.11 15.91
CA GLY A 256 4.42 -2.57 16.33
C GLY A 256 5.00 -3.26 17.56
N ARG A 257 4.20 -3.50 18.60
CA ARG A 257 4.66 -4.16 19.85
C ARG A 257 5.07 -5.62 19.64
N LEU A 258 4.33 -6.39 18.85
CA LEU A 258 4.66 -7.79 18.59
C LEU A 258 5.89 -7.92 17.68
N LEU A 259 5.86 -7.27 16.51
CA LEU A 259 6.89 -7.44 15.48
C LEU A 259 8.25 -6.88 15.94
N SER A 260 8.26 -5.80 16.75
CA SER A 260 9.49 -5.23 17.31
C SER A 260 10.24 -6.14 18.30
N ARG A 261 9.66 -7.28 18.69
CA ARG A 261 10.36 -8.31 19.49
C ARG A 261 11.38 -9.10 18.67
N PHE A 262 11.29 -9.02 17.34
CA PHE A 262 12.08 -9.82 16.41
C PHE A 262 13.12 -8.99 15.63
N LYS A 263 13.58 -7.87 16.21
CA LYS A 263 14.61 -7.02 15.60
C LYS A 263 15.82 -7.85 15.17
N VAL A 264 16.35 -7.56 13.98
CA VAL A 264 17.53 -8.25 13.48
C VAL A 264 18.81 -7.67 14.09
N ASN A 265 19.82 -8.50 14.26
CA ASN A 265 21.13 -8.06 14.72
C ASN A 265 21.84 -7.28 13.61
N LEU A 266 22.33 -6.09 13.95
CA LEU A 266 23.13 -5.28 13.04
C LEU A 266 24.62 -5.63 13.18
N PRO A 267 25.41 -5.49 12.11
CA PRO A 267 26.87 -5.57 12.20
C PRO A 267 27.42 -4.56 13.22
N LYS A 268 28.52 -4.93 13.88
CA LYS A 268 29.24 -4.00 14.76
C LYS A 268 29.77 -2.84 13.90
N HIS A 269 29.47 -1.62 14.33
CA HIS A 269 29.96 -0.40 13.72
C HIS A 269 31.07 0.19 14.57
N ASP A 270 32.17 0.59 13.94
CA ASP A 270 33.16 1.45 14.60
C ASP A 270 32.85 2.91 14.24
N PRO A 271 32.36 3.71 15.22
CA PRO A 271 32.07 5.14 15.01
C PRO A 271 33.28 5.96 14.58
N ALA A 272 34.52 5.45 14.77
CA ALA A 272 35.74 6.12 14.33
C ALA A 272 36.02 5.96 12.83
N THR A 273 35.25 5.12 12.11
CA THR A 273 35.45 4.89 10.68
C THR A 273 35.06 6.14 9.89
N GLN A 274 36.05 6.85 9.35
CA GLN A 274 35.82 7.97 8.44
C GLN A 274 35.48 7.43 7.03
N ARG A 275 34.20 7.18 6.79
CA ARG A 275 33.65 6.85 5.46
C ARG A 275 32.37 7.64 5.18
N PRO A 276 32.00 7.83 3.90
CA PRO A 276 30.67 8.30 3.56
C PRO A 276 29.59 7.41 4.20
N ALA A 277 28.49 8.01 4.65
CA ALA A 277 27.38 7.31 5.25
C ALA A 277 26.70 6.42 4.21
N ARG A 278 26.52 5.13 4.52
CA ARG A 278 25.84 4.18 3.64
C ARG A 278 24.34 4.32 3.82
N VAL A 279 23.65 4.80 2.80
CA VAL A 279 22.21 5.10 2.84
C VAL A 279 21.48 4.17 1.89
N GLY A 280 20.67 3.27 2.44
CA GLY A 280 19.82 2.39 1.66
C GLY A 280 18.54 3.08 1.21
N TYR A 281 18.15 2.94 -0.05
CA TYR A 281 16.84 3.33 -0.56
C TYR A 281 16.05 2.07 -0.89
N LEU A 282 15.02 1.77 -0.10
CA LEU A 282 14.11 0.68 -0.41
C LEU A 282 13.09 1.15 -1.44
N LEU A 283 13.18 0.61 -2.66
CA LEU A 283 12.26 0.93 -3.73
C LEU A 283 10.83 0.44 -3.40
N CYS A 284 9.85 1.15 -3.93
CA CYS A 284 8.44 0.83 -3.79
C CYS A 284 7.70 1.12 -5.09
N GLY A 285 7.02 0.11 -5.63
CA GLY A 285 6.24 0.20 -6.87
C GLY A 285 7.04 -0.07 -8.14
N GLU A 286 8.32 -0.42 -8.05
CA GLU A 286 9.16 -0.75 -9.19
C GLU A 286 8.68 -2.00 -9.95
N ALA A 287 8.03 -2.94 -9.27
CA ALA A 287 7.44 -4.13 -9.88
C ALA A 287 6.02 -3.90 -10.44
N LEU A 288 5.47 -2.68 -10.35
CA LEU A 288 4.19 -2.36 -10.97
C LEU A 288 4.37 -2.15 -12.47
N GLY A 289 3.40 -2.58 -13.28
CA GLY A 289 3.46 -2.43 -14.74
C GLY A 289 3.26 -1.01 -15.27
N THR A 290 3.51 0.00 -14.43
CA THR A 290 3.29 1.42 -14.72
C THR A 290 4.43 2.26 -14.16
N TYR A 291 4.60 3.46 -14.71
CA TYR A 291 5.53 4.44 -14.16
C TYR A 291 5.09 4.83 -12.74
N HIS A 292 6.02 4.78 -11.78
CA HIS A 292 5.75 5.02 -10.38
C HIS A 292 6.66 6.13 -9.84
N HIS A 293 6.04 7.26 -9.43
CA HIS A 293 6.77 8.46 -9.02
C HIS A 293 7.69 8.25 -7.81
N HIS A 294 7.34 7.38 -6.87
CA HIS A 294 8.16 7.16 -5.68
C HIS A 294 9.49 6.48 -6.01
N THR A 295 9.48 5.56 -6.99
CA THR A 295 10.68 4.86 -7.46
C THR A 295 11.64 5.85 -8.11
N ASP A 296 11.16 6.67 -9.04
CA ASP A 296 11.99 7.67 -9.72
C ASP A 296 12.53 8.73 -8.75
N LEU A 297 11.72 9.17 -7.79
CA LEU A 297 12.14 10.10 -6.73
C LEU A 297 13.28 9.53 -5.87
N ALA A 298 13.16 8.28 -5.42
CA ALA A 298 14.21 7.63 -4.63
C ALA A 298 15.52 7.53 -5.42
N MET A 299 15.45 7.19 -6.70
CA MET A 299 16.63 7.10 -7.58
C MET A 299 17.26 8.47 -7.84
N GLU A 300 16.46 9.51 -8.10
CA GLU A 300 16.96 10.88 -8.26
C GLU A 300 17.66 11.40 -7.01
N LEU A 301 17.08 11.19 -5.82
CA LEU A 301 17.72 11.58 -4.56
C LEU A 301 19.06 10.84 -4.36
N ALA A 302 19.08 9.54 -4.63
CA ALA A 302 20.29 8.74 -4.53
C ALA A 302 21.42 9.22 -5.47
N ILE A 303 21.09 9.54 -6.72
CA ILE A 303 22.07 10.04 -7.72
C ILE A 303 22.66 11.40 -7.31
N ARG A 304 21.91 12.22 -6.58
CA ARG A 304 22.26 13.63 -6.29
C ARG A 304 23.01 13.84 -4.97
N HIS A 305 23.25 12.77 -4.22
CA HIS A 305 24.06 12.84 -3.00
C HIS A 305 25.49 13.30 -3.28
N ASP A 306 26.08 14.04 -2.34
CA ASP A 306 27.52 14.25 -2.34
C ASP A 306 28.23 12.92 -2.02
N PRO A 307 29.01 12.33 -2.94
CA PRO A 307 29.67 11.04 -2.73
C PRO A 307 30.71 11.07 -1.61
N ALA A 308 31.19 12.24 -1.19
CA ALA A 308 32.06 12.39 -0.03
C ALA A 308 31.30 12.27 1.30
N VAL A 309 29.98 12.48 1.27
CA VAL A 309 29.10 12.50 2.45
C VAL A 309 28.25 11.23 2.53
N VAL A 310 27.65 10.80 1.42
CA VAL A 310 26.75 9.65 1.34
C VAL A 310 27.16 8.70 0.22
N ALA A 311 27.22 7.41 0.54
CA ALA A 311 27.29 6.31 -0.41
C ALA A 311 25.91 5.64 -0.52
N PRO A 312 25.11 5.95 -1.55
CA PRO A 312 23.76 5.39 -1.69
C PRO A 312 23.80 3.91 -2.08
N VAL A 313 22.81 3.15 -1.61
CA VAL A 313 22.58 1.74 -1.95
C VAL A 313 21.12 1.58 -2.35
N ILE A 314 20.86 1.26 -3.62
CA ILE A 314 19.49 1.04 -4.09
C ILE A 314 19.10 -0.42 -3.82
N ILE A 315 17.92 -0.63 -3.23
CA ILE A 315 17.47 -1.97 -2.81
C ILE A 315 16.08 -2.23 -3.40
N SER A 316 15.95 -3.34 -4.11
CA SER A 316 14.65 -3.88 -4.50
C SER A 316 14.42 -5.24 -3.81
N ILE A 317 13.20 -5.45 -3.34
CA ILE A 317 12.81 -6.73 -2.74
C ILE A 317 12.51 -7.81 -3.79
N HIS A 318 12.31 -7.41 -5.05
CA HIS A 318 11.90 -8.27 -6.14
C HIS A 318 13.09 -8.83 -6.92
N GLN A 319 12.84 -9.84 -7.75
CA GLN A 319 13.82 -10.35 -8.70
C GLN A 319 13.95 -9.41 -9.91
N ARG A 320 15.19 -9.21 -10.38
CA ARG A 320 15.49 -8.34 -11.53
C ARG A 320 14.65 -8.71 -12.76
N ASP A 321 14.65 -9.98 -13.13
CA ASP A 321 13.95 -10.46 -14.34
C ASP A 321 12.44 -10.29 -14.22
N THR A 322 11.89 -10.47 -13.02
CA THR A 322 10.47 -10.19 -12.75
C THR A 322 10.15 -8.72 -12.99
N ILE A 323 10.97 -7.80 -12.48
CA ILE A 323 10.73 -6.37 -12.66
C ILE A 323 10.84 -5.98 -14.14
N ILE A 324 11.87 -6.44 -14.84
CA ILE A 324 12.07 -6.16 -16.27
C ILE A 324 10.89 -6.70 -17.09
N ALA A 325 10.40 -7.89 -16.76
CA ALA A 325 9.24 -8.48 -17.45
C ALA A 325 7.93 -7.73 -17.15
N THR A 326 7.80 -7.10 -15.99
CA THR A 326 6.55 -6.50 -15.53
C THR A 326 6.48 -5.00 -15.82
N ASN A 327 7.59 -4.27 -15.68
CA ASN A 327 7.65 -2.81 -15.75
C ASN A 327 8.50 -2.33 -16.95
N PRO A 328 7.87 -1.76 -18.00
CA PRO A 328 8.60 -1.30 -19.19
C PRO A 328 9.48 -0.07 -18.95
N PHE A 329 9.30 0.66 -17.84
CA PHE A 329 10.09 1.85 -17.51
C PHE A 329 11.37 1.50 -16.73
N PHE A 330 11.42 0.33 -16.08
CA PHE A 330 12.54 -0.06 -15.24
C PHE A 330 13.90 -0.14 -15.97
N PRO A 331 14.00 -0.60 -17.23
CA PRO A 331 15.27 -0.57 -17.96
C PRO A 331 15.88 0.83 -18.09
N GLN A 332 15.06 1.86 -18.32
CA GLN A 332 15.53 3.25 -18.42
C GLN A 332 16.02 3.78 -17.07
N TRP A 333 15.32 3.43 -15.99
CA TRP A 333 15.76 3.75 -14.63
C TRP A 333 17.08 3.07 -14.27
N LEU A 334 17.25 1.81 -14.67
CA LEU A 334 18.49 1.09 -14.44
C LEU A 334 19.66 1.72 -15.20
N GLU A 335 19.48 2.05 -16.49
CA GLU A 335 20.49 2.75 -17.30
C GLU A 335 20.89 4.10 -16.67
N LYS A 336 19.90 4.84 -16.15
CA LYS A 336 20.11 6.11 -15.44
C LYS A 336 20.97 5.93 -14.17
N LEU A 337 20.71 4.89 -13.38
CA LEU A 337 21.52 4.55 -12.20
C LEU A 337 22.93 4.12 -12.59
N GLU A 338 23.07 3.24 -13.58
CA GLU A 338 24.36 2.71 -14.06
C GLU A 338 25.24 3.84 -14.61
N THR A 339 24.66 4.79 -15.35
CA THR A 339 25.34 6.00 -15.84
C THR A 339 25.85 6.87 -14.69
N ALA A 340 25.14 6.90 -13.56
CA ALA A 340 25.55 7.57 -12.34
C ALA A 340 26.53 6.74 -11.48
N GLY A 341 26.94 5.55 -11.94
CA GLY A 341 27.82 4.65 -11.20
C GLY A 341 27.15 3.88 -10.07
N LEU A 342 25.81 3.79 -10.09
CA LEU A 342 25.01 3.09 -9.08
C LEU A 342 24.42 1.80 -9.63
N GLY A 343 24.30 0.79 -8.77
CA GLY A 343 23.61 -0.46 -9.05
C GLY A 343 22.42 -0.70 -8.13
N VAL A 344 21.60 -1.68 -8.47
CA VAL A 344 20.47 -2.13 -7.64
C VAL A 344 20.81 -3.46 -6.98
N TYR A 345 20.62 -3.53 -5.66
CA TYR A 345 20.72 -4.76 -4.90
C TYR A 345 19.35 -5.44 -4.87
N PHE A 346 19.23 -6.58 -5.55
CA PHE A 346 18.01 -7.38 -5.60
C PHE A 346 18.04 -8.44 -4.49
N LEU A 347 16.98 -8.48 -3.67
CA LEU A 347 16.86 -9.50 -2.61
C LEU A 347 16.28 -10.83 -3.12
N ASP A 348 15.86 -10.88 -4.39
CA ASP A 348 15.36 -12.07 -5.10
C ASP A 348 14.20 -12.84 -4.43
N HIS A 349 13.33 -12.14 -3.70
CA HIS A 349 12.16 -12.74 -3.07
C HIS A 349 10.93 -12.71 -3.99
N ALA A 350 10.14 -13.79 -3.94
CA ALA A 350 8.81 -13.83 -4.53
C ALA A 350 7.83 -13.21 -3.52
N THR A 351 7.08 -12.20 -3.92
CA THR A 351 6.16 -11.47 -3.02
C THR A 351 4.79 -12.12 -2.86
N ALA A 352 4.47 -13.16 -3.63
CA ALA A 352 3.22 -13.90 -3.49
C ALA A 352 3.28 -14.86 -2.28
N GLY A 353 2.40 -14.66 -1.30
CA GLY A 353 2.31 -15.51 -0.10
C GLY A 353 3.40 -15.25 0.93
N LEU A 354 3.82 -13.99 1.10
CA LEU A 354 4.91 -13.60 1.99
C LEU A 354 4.65 -14.05 3.44
N LEU A 355 5.51 -14.93 3.96
CA LEU A 355 5.49 -15.34 5.36
C LEU A 355 6.35 -14.38 6.20
N PHE A 356 6.16 -14.35 7.52
CA PHE A 356 7.00 -13.52 8.39
C PHE A 356 8.48 -13.91 8.30
N VAL A 357 8.77 -15.21 8.12
CA VAL A 357 10.14 -15.70 7.92
C VAL A 357 10.82 -15.10 6.67
N ASP A 358 10.05 -14.80 5.62
CA ASP A 358 10.58 -14.12 4.43
C ASP A 358 10.95 -12.68 4.77
N ALA A 359 10.09 -11.96 5.51
CA ALA A 359 10.39 -10.60 5.97
C ALA A 359 11.63 -10.54 6.89
N VAL A 360 11.82 -11.52 7.78
CA VAL A 360 13.03 -11.64 8.61
C VAL A 360 14.26 -11.92 7.75
N THR A 361 14.13 -12.76 6.73
CA THR A 361 15.24 -13.05 5.80
C THR A 361 15.63 -11.81 5.02
N MET A 362 14.66 -11.06 4.48
CA MET A 362 14.88 -9.77 3.84
C MET A 362 15.57 -8.78 4.79
N ALA A 363 15.06 -8.64 6.02
CA ALA A 363 15.64 -7.73 7.01
C ALA A 363 17.09 -8.09 7.34
N ARG A 364 17.43 -9.38 7.42
CA ARG A 364 18.83 -9.83 7.61
C ARG A 364 19.70 -9.51 6.40
N SER A 365 19.19 -9.70 5.17
CA SER A 365 19.92 -9.33 3.95
C SER A 365 20.17 -7.82 3.88
N ILE A 366 19.20 -6.99 4.28
CA ILE A 366 19.39 -5.53 4.38
C ILE A 366 20.39 -5.19 5.49
N ALA A 367 20.31 -5.83 6.66
CA ALA A 367 21.25 -5.60 7.76
C ALA A 367 22.70 -5.96 7.38
N ALA A 368 22.89 -6.97 6.54
CA ALA A 368 24.20 -7.36 6.02
C ALA A 368 24.85 -6.29 5.11
N LEU A 369 24.07 -5.35 4.57
CA LEU A 369 24.59 -4.22 3.78
C LEU A 369 25.28 -3.14 4.63
N ASP A 370 25.21 -3.27 5.97
CA ASP A 370 25.84 -2.37 6.94
C ASP A 370 25.44 -0.90 6.76
N LEU A 371 24.14 -0.66 6.64
CA LEU A 371 23.59 0.67 6.39
C LEU A 371 23.60 1.56 7.65
N ASP A 372 24.00 2.81 7.46
CA ASP A 372 23.90 3.86 8.49
C ASP A 372 22.47 4.40 8.55
N ALA A 373 21.79 4.48 7.40
CA ALA A 373 20.37 4.79 7.30
C ALA A 373 19.66 3.95 6.24
N LEU A 374 18.38 3.66 6.45
CA LEU A 374 17.47 3.09 5.46
C LEU A 374 16.29 4.04 5.26
N VAL A 375 16.11 4.50 4.02
CA VAL A 375 15.02 5.35 3.59
C VAL A 375 13.88 4.48 3.04
N LEU A 376 12.69 4.65 3.61
CA LEU A 376 11.47 3.92 3.31
C LEU A 376 10.45 4.87 2.66
N MET A 377 9.90 4.48 1.51
CA MET A 377 8.93 5.28 0.74
C MET A 377 7.47 5.07 1.16
N SER A 378 7.21 4.10 2.05
CA SER A 378 5.89 3.80 2.60
C SER A 378 6.03 3.20 3.99
N GLN A 379 4.98 3.26 4.79
CA GLN A 379 4.85 2.69 6.13
C GLN A 379 3.58 1.84 6.25
N CYS A 380 3.27 1.12 5.18
CA CYS A 380 2.24 0.09 5.13
C CYS A 380 2.85 -1.25 4.72
N GLY A 381 2.09 -2.33 4.91
CA GLY A 381 2.45 -3.67 4.44
C GLY A 381 3.84 -4.13 4.86
N LEU A 382 4.59 -4.65 3.89
CA LEU A 382 5.93 -5.17 4.11
C LEU A 382 6.92 -4.10 4.58
N SER A 383 6.83 -2.86 4.08
CA SER A 383 7.70 -1.77 4.53
C SER A 383 7.55 -1.52 6.03
N PHE A 384 6.32 -1.57 6.55
CA PHE A 384 6.07 -1.46 8.00
C PHE A 384 6.70 -2.62 8.78
N VAL A 385 6.56 -3.86 8.29
CA VAL A 385 7.16 -5.05 8.91
C VAL A 385 8.68 -4.90 8.96
N LEU A 386 9.31 -4.46 7.87
CA LEU A 386 10.75 -4.17 7.83
C LEU A 386 11.14 -3.06 8.80
N THR A 387 10.33 -1.99 8.93
CA THR A 387 10.55 -0.94 9.94
C THR A 387 10.59 -1.55 11.36
N ALA A 388 9.65 -2.43 11.69
CA ALA A 388 9.60 -3.10 13.00
C ALA A 388 10.81 -4.02 13.26
N LEU A 389 11.31 -4.68 12.22
CA LEU A 389 12.48 -5.56 12.28
C LEU A 389 13.82 -4.80 12.38
N ARG A 390 13.82 -3.49 12.11
CA ARG A 390 14.96 -2.58 12.25
C ARG A 390 16.27 -3.04 11.58
N PRO A 391 16.29 -3.23 10.24
CA PRO A 391 17.46 -3.71 9.51
C PRO A 391 18.56 -2.65 9.27
N ALA A 392 18.43 -1.44 9.79
CA ALA A 392 19.45 -0.39 9.71
C ALA A 392 19.51 0.44 11.00
N ARG A 393 20.61 1.18 11.16
CA ARG A 393 20.86 1.98 12.38
C ARG A 393 19.89 3.13 12.53
N LEU A 394 19.64 3.86 11.45
CA LEU A 394 18.60 4.88 11.35
C LEU A 394 17.54 4.43 10.33
N LEU A 395 16.26 4.52 10.70
CA LEU A 395 15.14 4.29 9.79
C LEU A 395 14.45 5.61 9.51
N MET A 396 14.42 6.00 8.23
CA MET A 396 13.89 7.27 7.78
C MET A 396 12.69 7.03 6.85
N GLY A 397 11.59 7.73 7.08
CA GLY A 397 10.48 7.81 6.13
C GLY A 397 10.66 8.97 5.15
N LEU A 398 10.25 8.78 3.90
CA LEU A 398 10.02 9.89 2.97
C LEU A 398 8.53 10.22 2.96
N GLY A 399 8.16 11.38 3.50
CA GLY A 399 6.79 11.84 3.62
C GLY A 399 6.26 12.44 2.32
N LEU A 400 5.49 11.66 1.56
CA LEU A 400 5.01 12.02 0.21
C LEU A 400 3.53 12.43 0.14
N GLY A 401 2.84 12.48 1.29
CA GLY A 401 1.44 12.84 1.34
C GLY A 401 0.80 12.36 2.62
N GLU A 402 -0.25 11.55 2.50
CA GLU A 402 -1.07 11.11 3.63
C GLU A 402 -0.23 10.48 4.78
N PRO A 403 -0.11 11.15 5.95
CA PRO A 403 0.75 10.70 7.04
C PRO A 403 0.56 9.21 7.41
N PRO A 404 -0.68 8.67 7.40
CA PRO A 404 -0.90 7.25 7.63
C PRO A 404 -0.17 6.27 6.72
N LEU A 405 0.13 6.66 5.48
CA LEU A 405 0.85 5.82 4.52
C LEU A 405 2.36 5.97 4.59
N TYR A 406 2.87 7.07 5.14
CA TYR A 406 4.29 7.43 5.02
C TYR A 406 5.03 7.59 6.34
N THR A 407 4.31 7.69 7.46
CA THR A 407 4.89 7.85 8.79
C THR A 407 4.49 6.71 9.70
N SER A 408 5.26 6.44 10.74
CA SER A 408 4.96 5.41 11.74
C SER A 408 5.74 5.72 13.01
N ARG A 409 5.17 5.40 14.18
CA ARG A 409 5.89 5.55 15.46
C ARG A 409 7.16 4.70 15.56
N LEU A 410 7.38 3.76 14.65
CA LEU A 410 8.58 2.92 14.59
C LEU A 410 9.74 3.56 13.80
N LEU A 411 9.47 4.60 13.01
CA LEU A 411 10.51 5.37 12.32
C LEU A 411 11.29 6.23 13.32
N ASP A 412 12.56 6.46 13.04
CA ASP A 412 13.38 7.38 13.83
C ASP A 412 13.12 8.84 13.41
N VAL A 413 12.85 9.08 12.13
CA VAL A 413 12.52 10.39 11.56
C VAL A 413 11.78 10.22 10.23
N ALA A 414 10.97 11.20 9.84
CA ALA A 414 10.47 11.35 8.47
C ALA A 414 10.88 12.71 7.89
N ALA A 415 11.28 12.70 6.62
CA ALA A 415 11.58 13.90 5.85
C ALA A 415 10.41 14.21 4.91
N HIS A 416 9.86 15.41 4.99
CA HIS A 416 8.65 15.82 4.27
C HIS A 416 8.93 16.99 3.33
N PHE A 417 8.31 16.96 2.16
CA PHE A 417 8.35 18.08 1.22
C PHE A 417 7.38 19.21 1.58
N THR A 418 6.32 18.86 2.29
CA THR A 418 5.23 19.77 2.65
C THR A 418 4.97 19.70 4.15
N ARG A 419 4.50 20.79 4.73
CA ARG A 419 4.26 20.98 6.16
C ARG A 419 3.05 20.19 6.63
N ARG A 420 1.97 20.11 5.85
CA ARG A 420 0.77 19.38 6.27
C ARG A 420 1.04 17.92 6.64
N PRO A 421 1.65 17.09 5.78
CA PRO A 421 2.06 15.75 6.15
C PRO A 421 2.98 15.67 7.37
N ALA A 422 3.84 16.68 7.56
CA ALA A 422 4.83 16.69 8.64
C ALA A 422 4.19 17.01 9.99
N MET A 423 3.22 17.94 10.02
CA MET A 423 2.49 18.35 11.23
C MET A 423 1.71 17.19 11.83
N ASP A 424 1.08 16.40 10.96
CA ASP A 424 0.26 15.25 11.35
C ASP A 424 1.04 13.92 11.26
N GLY A 425 2.37 13.98 11.10
CA GLY A 425 3.26 12.83 11.08
C GLY A 425 3.38 12.15 12.45
N LEU A 426 3.63 10.84 12.45
CA LEU A 426 3.60 10.01 13.67
C LEU A 426 4.98 9.72 14.28
N CYS A 427 6.02 10.32 13.75
CA CYS A 427 7.39 10.27 14.24
C CYS A 427 7.97 11.70 14.25
N PRO A 428 9.19 11.92 14.75
CA PRO A 428 9.89 13.17 14.48
C PRO A 428 9.88 13.48 12.97
N SER A 429 9.46 14.67 12.60
CA SER A 429 9.27 15.08 11.20
C SER A 429 10.05 16.35 10.92
N GLU A 430 10.79 16.36 9.82
CA GLU A 430 11.51 17.55 9.34
C GLU A 430 11.07 17.93 7.93
N ILE A 431 10.96 19.24 7.69
CA ILE A 431 10.69 19.78 6.35
C ILE A 431 12.00 19.89 5.58
N MET A 432 11.98 19.42 4.33
CA MET A 432 13.03 19.63 3.36
C MET A 432 12.50 20.34 2.10
N PRO A 433 13.36 21.01 1.33
CA PRO A 433 12.99 21.49 0.01
C PRO A 433 12.45 20.37 -0.87
N SER A 434 11.57 20.72 -1.80
CA SER A 434 11.06 19.80 -2.81
C SER A 434 11.69 20.04 -4.17
N PHE A 435 11.53 19.08 -5.06
CA PHE A 435 11.85 19.23 -6.46
C PHE A 435 10.79 18.56 -7.33
N ILE A 436 10.71 19.04 -8.56
CA ILE A 436 9.93 18.45 -9.63
C ILE A 436 10.90 18.14 -10.75
N SER A 437 10.83 16.92 -11.28
CA SER A 437 11.74 16.48 -12.33
C SER A 437 11.70 17.43 -13.54
N SER A 438 12.87 17.70 -14.13
CA SER A 438 13.02 18.72 -15.16
C SER A 438 12.27 18.42 -16.47
N ASP A 439 12.01 17.14 -16.75
CA ASP A 439 11.19 16.67 -17.87
C ASP A 439 9.75 17.23 -17.82
N ARG A 440 9.21 17.48 -16.62
CA ARG A 440 7.91 18.12 -16.42
C ARG A 440 7.88 19.59 -16.81
N PHE A 441 9.04 20.25 -16.85
CA PHE A 441 9.14 21.66 -17.28
C PHE A 441 9.54 21.79 -18.75
N ALA A 442 9.33 20.74 -19.55
CA ALA A 442 9.53 20.80 -20.99
C ALA A 442 8.76 21.99 -21.60
N LEU A 443 9.37 22.65 -22.58
CA LEU A 443 8.68 23.67 -23.36
C LEU A 443 7.72 23.00 -24.36
N PRO A 444 6.66 23.71 -24.79
CA PRO A 444 5.76 23.22 -25.82
C PRO A 444 6.53 22.74 -27.04
N SER A 445 6.31 21.48 -27.44
CA SER A 445 6.97 20.87 -28.59
C SER A 445 6.42 21.37 -29.92
N ARG A 446 5.19 21.90 -29.90
CA ARG A 446 4.54 22.54 -31.05
C ARG A 446 3.60 23.67 -30.58
N THR A 447 3.37 24.63 -31.46
CA THR A 447 2.29 25.61 -31.27
C THR A 447 0.99 25.03 -31.81
N ILE A 448 -0.09 25.07 -31.02
CA ILE A 448 -1.45 24.78 -31.49
C ILE A 448 -2.23 26.09 -31.68
N PRO A 449 -2.97 26.28 -32.77
CA PRO A 449 -3.89 27.41 -32.87
C PRO A 449 -5.14 27.13 -32.00
N ARG A 450 -5.70 28.16 -31.37
CA ARG A 450 -6.95 28.06 -30.58
C ARG A 450 -8.11 27.46 -31.36
N THR A 451 -8.15 27.69 -32.66
CA THR A 451 -9.17 27.14 -33.57
C THR A 451 -9.13 25.61 -33.66
N GLU A 452 -8.00 24.96 -33.39
CA GLU A 452 -7.89 23.47 -33.31
C GLU A 452 -8.79 22.92 -32.18
N LEU A 453 -9.04 23.70 -31.13
CA LEU A 453 -9.90 23.35 -29.99
C LEU A 453 -11.30 24.00 -30.06
N GLY A 454 -11.64 24.65 -31.19
CA GLY A 454 -12.89 25.38 -31.34
C GLY A 454 -12.98 26.66 -30.50
N LEU A 455 -11.83 27.28 -30.20
CA LEU A 455 -11.74 28.52 -29.42
C LEU A 455 -11.43 29.71 -30.34
N ASP A 456 -12.02 30.87 -30.03
CA ASP A 456 -11.74 32.11 -30.74
C ASP A 456 -10.48 32.79 -30.18
N PRO A 457 -9.69 33.51 -31.02
CA PRO A 457 -8.51 34.23 -30.57
C PRO A 457 -8.78 35.27 -29.48
N ASP A 458 -9.94 35.94 -29.51
CA ASP A 458 -10.29 37.04 -28.60
C ASP A 458 -10.89 36.58 -27.26
N GLN A 459 -11.16 35.29 -27.11
CA GLN A 459 -11.68 34.72 -25.87
C GLN A 459 -10.61 34.70 -24.77
N VAL A 460 -11.04 34.71 -23.51
CA VAL A 460 -10.15 34.43 -22.37
C VAL A 460 -10.31 32.96 -22.01
N VAL A 461 -9.23 32.20 -22.11
CA VAL A 461 -9.27 30.74 -22.00
C VAL A 461 -8.70 30.29 -20.65
N LEU A 462 -9.54 29.69 -19.82
CA LEU A 462 -9.18 29.03 -18.58
C LEU A 462 -8.80 27.57 -18.87
N ALA A 463 -7.85 27.02 -18.11
CA ALA A 463 -7.50 25.60 -18.17
C ALA A 463 -7.62 24.94 -16.81
N SER A 464 -8.18 23.73 -16.79
CA SER A 464 -8.14 22.83 -15.63
C SER A 464 -7.80 21.42 -16.07
N VAL A 465 -6.88 20.77 -15.35
CA VAL A 465 -6.32 19.48 -15.74
C VAL A 465 -6.38 18.53 -14.56
N GLY A 466 -6.95 17.34 -14.77
CA GLY A 466 -7.05 16.36 -13.69
C GLY A 466 -7.69 15.05 -14.10
N ARG A 467 -7.62 14.05 -13.23
CA ARG A 467 -8.43 12.83 -13.39
C ARG A 467 -9.90 13.17 -13.16
N ALA A 468 -10.82 12.38 -13.72
CA ALA A 468 -12.26 12.61 -13.61
C ALA A 468 -12.76 12.87 -12.18
N MET A 469 -12.18 12.20 -11.18
CA MET A 469 -12.49 12.38 -9.74
C MET A 469 -12.25 13.82 -9.24
N LYS A 470 -11.32 14.57 -9.84
CA LYS A 470 -11.00 15.95 -9.43
C LYS A 470 -12.09 16.95 -9.83
N PHE A 471 -12.95 16.57 -10.78
CA PHE A 471 -14.06 17.38 -11.29
C PHE A 471 -15.41 16.98 -10.71
N ASP A 472 -15.47 15.95 -9.86
CA ASP A 472 -16.69 15.57 -9.15
C ASP A 472 -16.83 16.41 -7.87
N SER A 473 -17.11 17.69 -8.07
CA SER A 473 -17.10 18.70 -7.01
C SER A 473 -18.06 19.84 -7.30
N ARG A 474 -19.05 19.98 -6.43
CA ARG A 474 -20.02 21.07 -6.49
C ARG A 474 -19.34 22.43 -6.33
N GLU A 475 -18.41 22.53 -5.38
CA GLU A 475 -17.66 23.76 -5.08
C GLU A 475 -16.84 24.25 -6.30
N TYR A 476 -16.20 23.33 -7.03
CA TYR A 476 -15.47 23.65 -8.26
C TYR A 476 -16.40 24.20 -9.35
N TRP A 477 -17.53 23.53 -9.58
CA TRP A 477 -18.46 23.94 -10.64
C TRP A 477 -19.24 25.21 -10.30
N ASP A 478 -19.56 25.47 -9.03
CA ASP A 478 -20.13 26.75 -8.59
C ASP A 478 -19.17 27.92 -8.87
N LEU A 479 -17.87 27.72 -8.63
CA LEU A 479 -16.83 28.71 -8.95
C LEU A 479 -16.76 28.96 -10.47
N VAL A 480 -16.74 27.90 -11.28
CA VAL A 480 -16.75 28.01 -12.74
C VAL A 480 -18.02 28.74 -13.21
N ALA A 481 -19.19 28.35 -12.70
CA ALA A 481 -20.46 28.94 -13.07
C ALA A 481 -20.53 30.44 -12.73
N SER A 482 -20.06 30.82 -11.55
CA SER A 482 -19.95 32.21 -11.12
C SER A 482 -19.06 33.04 -12.04
N ALA A 483 -17.85 32.55 -12.35
CA ALA A 483 -16.90 33.28 -13.19
C ALA A 483 -17.35 33.40 -14.65
N LEU A 484 -17.81 32.29 -15.25
CA LEU A 484 -18.31 32.29 -16.64
C LEU A 484 -19.61 33.10 -16.74
N GLY A 485 -20.52 33.01 -15.77
CA GLY A 485 -21.75 33.83 -15.75
C GLY A 485 -21.46 35.34 -15.80
N GLN A 486 -20.39 35.77 -15.13
CA GLN A 486 -19.99 37.18 -15.07
C GLN A 486 -19.08 37.65 -16.22
N CYS A 487 -18.55 36.72 -17.02
CA CYS A 487 -17.59 36.98 -18.09
C CYS A 487 -17.96 36.20 -19.38
N PRO A 488 -18.80 36.76 -20.25
CA PRO A 488 -19.27 36.08 -21.47
C PRO A 488 -18.15 35.65 -22.44
N GLN A 489 -17.02 36.35 -22.45
CA GLN A 489 -15.84 36.06 -23.26
C GLN A 489 -14.98 34.89 -22.73
N ALA A 490 -15.24 34.42 -21.51
CA ALA A 490 -14.47 33.36 -20.90
C ALA A 490 -14.89 31.98 -21.42
N ARG A 491 -13.92 31.10 -21.63
CA ARG A 491 -14.12 29.67 -21.94
C ARG A 491 -13.28 28.83 -20.99
N LEU A 492 -13.76 27.64 -20.64
CA LEU A 492 -13.02 26.68 -19.83
C LEU A 492 -12.63 25.48 -20.68
N VAL A 493 -11.33 25.20 -20.78
CA VAL A 493 -10.78 23.96 -21.30
C VAL A 493 -10.54 23.00 -20.16
N VAL A 494 -11.10 21.78 -20.27
CA VAL A 494 -10.94 20.74 -19.26
C VAL A 494 -10.24 19.53 -19.87
N VAL A 495 -9.10 19.15 -19.31
CA VAL A 495 -8.36 17.95 -19.72
C VAL A 495 -8.55 16.85 -18.67
N GLY A 496 -8.92 15.66 -19.15
CA GLY A 496 -9.09 14.43 -18.38
C GLY A 496 -10.54 13.99 -18.16
N ILE A 497 -11.52 14.76 -18.66
CA ILE A 497 -12.92 14.33 -18.84
C ILE A 497 -13.36 14.62 -20.27
N ASP A 498 -14.13 13.71 -20.86
CA ASP A 498 -14.75 13.88 -22.17
C ASP A 498 -16.14 14.54 -22.05
N SER A 499 -16.78 14.78 -23.20
CA SER A 499 -18.10 15.41 -23.26
C SER A 499 -19.20 14.59 -22.58
N VAL A 500 -19.10 13.27 -22.61
CA VAL A 500 -20.06 12.36 -21.95
C VAL A 500 -19.96 12.50 -20.44
N ARG A 501 -18.72 12.46 -19.91
CA ARG A 501 -18.47 12.62 -18.47
C ARG A 501 -18.83 14.03 -18.00
N PHE A 502 -18.53 15.05 -18.80
CA PHE A 502 -18.93 16.42 -18.50
C PHE A 502 -20.44 16.57 -18.43
N ALA A 503 -21.22 16.03 -19.39
CA ALA A 503 -22.68 16.10 -19.35
C ALA A 503 -23.25 15.48 -18.07
N ALA A 504 -22.74 14.30 -17.67
CA ALA A 504 -23.16 13.66 -16.43
C ALA A 504 -22.81 14.50 -15.18
N LEU A 505 -21.63 15.12 -15.14
CA LEU A 505 -21.23 16.02 -14.06
C LEU A 505 -22.11 17.27 -14.03
N ALA A 506 -22.38 17.86 -15.20
CA ALA A 506 -23.19 19.04 -15.37
C ALA A 506 -24.63 18.82 -14.87
N GLU A 507 -25.21 17.66 -15.17
CA GLU A 507 -26.50 17.24 -14.60
C GLU A 507 -26.42 17.01 -13.08
N SER A 508 -25.42 16.28 -12.60
CA SER A 508 -25.30 15.95 -11.17
C SER A 508 -25.05 17.14 -10.25
N HIS A 509 -24.47 18.22 -10.78
CA HIS A 509 -24.11 19.43 -10.05
C HIS A 509 -24.99 20.64 -10.43
N ASP A 510 -26.08 20.43 -11.17
CA ASP A 510 -27.04 21.45 -11.61
C ASP A 510 -26.40 22.64 -12.35
N LEU A 511 -25.46 22.37 -13.27
CA LEU A 511 -24.81 23.43 -14.05
C LEU A 511 -25.80 24.07 -15.05
N PRO A 512 -25.89 25.41 -15.11
CA PRO A 512 -26.80 26.09 -16.03
C PRO A 512 -26.52 25.71 -17.51
N PRO A 513 -27.54 25.27 -18.28
CA PRO A 513 -27.36 24.79 -19.66
C PRO A 513 -26.72 25.78 -20.63
N ASP A 514 -26.87 27.08 -20.40
CA ASP A 514 -26.25 28.15 -21.18
C ASP A 514 -24.72 28.23 -20.99
N LEU A 515 -24.18 27.60 -19.95
CA LEU A 515 -22.74 27.50 -19.75
C LEU A 515 -22.10 26.36 -20.53
N TRP A 516 -22.86 25.33 -20.89
CA TRP A 516 -22.31 24.09 -21.46
C TRP A 516 -21.53 24.34 -22.76
N PRO A 517 -21.97 25.20 -23.70
CA PRO A 517 -21.22 25.52 -24.91
C PRO A 517 -19.89 26.27 -24.65
N ARG A 518 -19.65 26.70 -23.40
CA ARG A 518 -18.45 27.45 -22.99
C ARG A 518 -17.43 26.58 -22.25
N VAL A 519 -17.74 25.30 -22.05
CA VAL A 519 -16.84 24.29 -21.49
C VAL A 519 -16.41 23.35 -22.59
N HIS A 520 -15.10 23.17 -22.75
CA HIS A 520 -14.46 22.37 -23.78
C HIS A 520 -13.79 21.15 -23.13
N PRO A 521 -14.52 20.04 -22.90
CA PRO A 521 -13.96 18.81 -22.35
C PRO A 521 -13.19 18.05 -23.43
N LEU A 522 -11.87 17.93 -23.26
CA LEU A 522 -10.96 17.38 -24.27
C LEU A 522 -10.66 15.87 -24.10
N GLY A 523 -11.18 15.25 -23.04
CA GLY A 523 -10.80 13.88 -22.69
C GLY A 523 -9.34 13.77 -22.22
N TRP A 524 -8.79 12.56 -22.27
CA TRP A 524 -7.38 12.32 -21.97
C TRP A 524 -6.47 12.91 -23.05
N ARG A 525 -5.39 13.58 -22.64
CA ARG A 525 -4.42 14.23 -23.53
C ARG A 525 -2.99 14.03 -23.00
N ASP A 526 -2.08 13.71 -23.91
CA ASP A 526 -0.64 13.60 -23.58
C ASP A 526 0.14 14.89 -23.93
N ASP A 527 -0.50 15.87 -24.58
CA ASP A 527 0.09 17.12 -25.03
C ASP A 527 -0.31 18.33 -24.17
N VAL A 528 -0.57 18.09 -22.87
CA VAL A 528 -1.07 19.07 -21.88
C VAL A 528 -0.30 20.39 -21.93
N ILE A 529 1.04 20.36 -22.00
CA ILE A 529 1.86 21.57 -22.02
C ILE A 529 1.58 22.46 -23.25
N ASN A 530 1.25 21.86 -24.40
CA ASN A 530 0.89 22.61 -25.61
C ASN A 530 -0.49 23.26 -25.46
N ILE A 531 -1.41 22.59 -24.75
CA ILE A 531 -2.73 23.12 -24.41
C ILE A 531 -2.59 24.30 -23.44
N LEU A 532 -1.80 24.15 -22.37
CA LEU A 532 -1.56 25.23 -21.42
C LEU A 532 -0.96 26.48 -22.09
N ALA A 533 -0.09 26.30 -23.09
CA ALA A 533 0.58 27.39 -23.79
C ALA A 533 -0.37 28.32 -24.56
N ILE A 534 -1.61 27.90 -24.84
CA ILE A 534 -2.63 28.73 -25.51
C ILE A 534 -3.71 29.24 -24.57
N CYS A 535 -3.65 28.88 -23.30
CA CYS A 535 -4.56 29.32 -22.26
C CYS A 535 -4.04 30.60 -21.57
N ASP A 536 -4.96 31.34 -20.95
CA ASP A 536 -4.69 32.62 -20.29
C ASP A 536 -4.58 32.50 -18.77
N ILE A 537 -5.29 31.54 -18.18
CA ILE A 537 -5.42 31.36 -16.73
C ILE A 537 -5.48 29.86 -16.45
N TYR A 538 -4.78 29.40 -15.41
CA TYR A 538 -4.97 28.05 -14.90
C TYR A 538 -5.87 28.10 -13.66
N LEU A 539 -6.99 27.40 -13.72
CA LEU A 539 -7.89 27.20 -12.60
C LEU A 539 -7.61 25.83 -12.00
N ASP A 540 -7.08 25.81 -10.79
CA ASP A 540 -6.81 24.56 -10.09
C ASP A 540 -8.12 23.89 -9.64
N THR A 541 -8.08 22.56 -9.52
CA THR A 541 -9.26 21.78 -9.12
C THR A 541 -9.43 21.81 -7.61
N LEU A 542 -10.68 21.78 -7.13
CA LEU A 542 -11.02 21.69 -5.71
C LEU A 542 -12.12 20.62 -5.52
N PRO A 543 -12.10 19.82 -4.45
CA PRO A 543 -11.19 19.90 -3.29
C PRO A 543 -9.76 19.37 -3.55
N TYR A 544 -9.51 18.67 -4.65
CA TYR A 544 -8.22 18.01 -4.92
C TYR A 544 -7.29 18.88 -5.78
N GLY A 545 -6.66 19.88 -5.19
CA GLY A 545 -5.77 20.82 -5.87
C GLY A 545 -4.29 20.48 -5.82
N GLY A 546 -3.46 21.46 -6.19
CA GLY A 546 -2.03 21.53 -5.93
C GLY A 546 -1.17 20.51 -6.67
N GLY A 547 -1.68 19.94 -7.76
CA GLY A 547 -0.98 18.94 -8.57
C GLY A 547 0.17 19.52 -9.40
N HIS A 548 0.92 18.63 -10.08
CA HIS A 548 2.08 19.02 -10.89
C HIS A 548 1.77 20.08 -11.97
N THR A 549 0.56 20.04 -12.53
CA THR A 549 0.15 20.95 -13.61
C THR A 549 0.04 22.42 -13.16
N VAL A 550 -0.11 22.68 -11.86
CA VAL A 550 0.01 24.05 -11.32
C VAL A 550 1.41 24.62 -11.59
N PHE A 551 2.46 23.82 -11.37
CA PHE A 551 3.84 24.25 -11.61
C PHE A 551 4.15 24.37 -13.11
N GLU A 552 3.58 23.50 -13.95
CA GLU A 552 3.67 23.58 -15.42
C GLU A 552 3.06 24.90 -15.94
N ALA A 553 1.86 25.24 -15.46
CA ALA A 553 1.19 26.50 -15.80
C ALA A 553 2.00 27.73 -15.35
N LEU A 554 2.49 27.74 -14.11
CA LEU A 554 3.34 28.82 -13.60
C LEU A 554 4.64 28.94 -14.38
N ASN A 555 5.24 27.82 -14.79
CA ASN A 555 6.46 27.81 -15.60
C ASN A 555 6.25 28.41 -17.00
N LEU A 556 5.03 28.29 -17.55
CA LEU A 556 4.62 28.98 -18.78
C LEU A 556 4.20 30.44 -18.55
N GLY A 557 4.14 30.88 -17.30
CA GLY A 557 3.78 32.24 -16.92
C GLY A 557 2.26 32.49 -16.87
N LEU A 558 1.45 31.43 -16.80
CA LEU A 558 0.01 31.56 -16.57
C LEU A 558 -0.23 31.95 -15.10
N PRO A 559 -1.11 32.92 -14.81
CA PRO A 559 -1.67 33.08 -13.48
C PRO A 559 -2.44 31.83 -13.08
N VAL A 560 -2.31 31.45 -11.81
CA VAL A 560 -3.03 30.33 -11.21
C VAL A 560 -4.03 30.85 -10.19
N VAL A 561 -5.25 30.33 -10.24
CA VAL A 561 -6.21 30.43 -9.13
C VAL A 561 -6.25 29.08 -8.43
N MET A 562 -5.79 29.04 -7.19
CA MET A 562 -5.75 27.84 -6.35
C MET A 562 -6.12 28.16 -4.91
N VAL A 563 -6.55 27.15 -4.18
CA VAL A 563 -6.84 27.23 -2.74
C VAL A 563 -5.57 26.94 -1.93
N GLY A 564 -5.35 27.70 -0.87
CA GLY A 564 -4.30 27.48 0.12
C GLY A 564 -4.71 26.50 1.23
N ASP A 565 -3.74 25.98 1.96
CA ASP A 565 -3.99 25.07 3.10
C ASP A 565 -4.46 25.82 4.35
N ASP A 566 -5.44 25.24 5.07
CA ASP A 566 -5.89 25.72 6.38
C ASP A 566 -5.35 24.85 7.53
N TYR A 567 -4.15 25.20 7.99
CA TYR A 567 -3.40 24.48 9.03
C TYR A 567 -4.10 24.29 10.38
N LEU A 568 -5.28 24.89 10.60
CA LEU A 568 -6.06 24.75 11.83
C LEU A 568 -6.95 23.51 11.84
N PHE A 569 -7.23 22.90 10.68
CA PHE A 569 -7.99 21.64 10.59
C PHE A 569 -7.06 20.42 10.56
N PRO A 570 -7.50 19.25 11.05
CA PRO A 570 -6.75 18.00 10.90
C PRO A 570 -6.45 17.69 9.44
N TRP A 571 -5.40 16.88 9.19
CA TRP A 571 -5.10 16.37 7.86
C TRP A 571 -6.33 15.80 7.15
N ASP A 572 -6.56 16.30 5.94
CA ASP A 572 -7.47 15.72 4.96
C ASP A 572 -6.90 16.01 3.58
N VAL A 573 -6.75 14.96 2.76
CA VAL A 573 -6.23 15.07 1.39
C VAL A 573 -7.07 16.01 0.51
N ARG A 574 -8.35 16.22 0.84
CA ARG A 574 -9.29 17.18 0.20
C ARG A 574 -9.05 18.64 0.60
N THR A 575 -8.15 18.87 1.54
CA THR A 575 -7.79 20.20 2.03
C THR A 575 -6.29 20.46 1.91
N TRP A 576 -5.58 19.53 1.27
CA TRP A 576 -4.15 19.60 1.07
C TRP A 576 -3.81 20.02 -0.36
N SER A 577 -3.04 21.09 -0.49
CA SER A 577 -2.54 21.61 -1.76
C SER A 577 -1.01 21.64 -1.74
N PRO A 578 -0.33 20.62 -2.31
CA PRO A 578 1.13 20.61 -2.37
C PRO A 578 1.72 21.88 -2.99
N ALA A 579 1.07 22.42 -4.04
CA ALA A 579 1.50 23.66 -4.67
C ALA A 579 1.40 24.87 -3.73
N ALA A 580 0.36 24.97 -2.89
CA ALA A 580 0.23 26.08 -1.96
C ALA A 580 1.36 26.11 -0.90
N GLU A 581 1.91 24.95 -0.57
CA GLU A 581 3.02 24.84 0.38
C GLU A 581 4.41 25.02 -0.25
N LEU A 582 4.58 24.55 -1.49
CA LEU A 582 5.86 24.55 -2.20
C LEU A 582 6.15 25.87 -2.90
N LEU A 583 5.12 26.67 -3.18
CA LEU A 583 5.25 27.98 -3.81
C LEU A 583 5.41 29.09 -2.77
N PRO A 584 5.94 30.27 -3.16
CA PRO A 584 6.01 31.42 -2.28
C PRO A 584 4.65 31.76 -1.63
N PRO A 585 4.64 32.18 -0.34
CA PRO A 585 3.40 32.54 0.34
C PRO A 585 2.58 33.61 -0.40
N GLY A 586 1.25 33.50 -0.32
CA GLY A 586 0.32 34.48 -0.89
C GLY A 586 -0.15 34.19 -2.32
N LEU A 587 0.27 33.07 -2.92
CA LEU A 587 -0.23 32.61 -4.22
C LEU A 587 -1.52 31.78 -4.11
N GLY A 588 -1.77 31.15 -2.96
CA GLY A 588 -3.03 30.47 -2.66
C GLY A 588 -4.05 31.42 -2.05
N HIS A 589 -5.33 31.21 -2.36
CA HIS A 589 -6.44 31.93 -1.77
C HIS A 589 -7.03 31.17 -0.58
N ASP A 590 -7.59 31.89 0.38
CA ASP A 590 -8.44 31.27 1.40
C ASP A 590 -9.55 30.48 0.71
N ARG A 591 -9.99 29.37 1.33
CA ARG A 591 -11.12 28.58 0.84
C ARG A 591 -12.46 29.27 1.11
N VAL A 592 -12.62 30.44 0.52
CA VAL A 592 -13.81 31.30 0.59
C VAL A 592 -14.29 31.46 -0.85
N PRO A 593 -15.41 30.83 -1.25
CA PRO A 593 -15.89 30.79 -2.63
C PRO A 593 -15.95 32.18 -3.29
N GLU A 594 -16.38 33.20 -2.55
CA GLU A 594 -16.50 34.57 -3.03
C GLU A 594 -15.13 35.15 -3.40
N LYS A 595 -14.11 34.96 -2.55
CA LYS A 595 -12.75 35.46 -2.81
C LYS A 595 -12.11 34.76 -4.02
N LEU A 596 -12.35 33.45 -4.17
CA LEU A 596 -11.88 32.70 -5.33
C LEU A 596 -12.54 33.18 -6.62
N ALA A 597 -13.85 33.41 -6.60
CA ALA A 597 -14.60 33.91 -7.73
C ALA A 597 -14.15 35.34 -8.11
N GLU A 598 -13.91 36.21 -7.13
CA GLU A 598 -13.38 37.55 -7.32
C GLU A 598 -11.99 37.52 -7.97
N ALA A 599 -11.07 36.72 -7.43
CA ALA A 599 -9.72 36.57 -7.97
C ALA A 599 -9.73 36.05 -9.41
N LEU A 600 -10.54 35.04 -9.69
CA LEU A 600 -10.69 34.49 -11.04
C LEU A 600 -11.29 35.51 -12.00
N THR A 601 -12.34 36.22 -11.58
CA THR A 601 -13.03 37.23 -12.40
C THR A 601 -12.12 38.42 -12.69
N GLU A 602 -11.31 38.87 -11.73
CA GLU A 602 -10.31 39.92 -11.93
C GLU A 602 -9.27 39.49 -12.97
N LEU A 603 -8.73 38.27 -12.86
CA LEU A 603 -7.79 37.74 -13.86
C LEU A 603 -8.42 37.62 -15.24
N ILE A 604 -9.71 37.31 -15.35
CA ILE A 604 -10.41 37.27 -16.64
C ILE A 604 -10.52 38.68 -17.25
N ARG A 605 -10.93 39.68 -16.45
CA ARG A 605 -11.20 41.04 -16.92
C ARG A 605 -9.93 41.86 -17.16
N ASN A 606 -8.86 41.61 -16.42
CA ASN A 606 -7.66 42.44 -16.41
C ASN A 606 -6.46 41.73 -17.06
N ALA A 607 -6.21 42.04 -18.33
CA ALA A 607 -5.04 41.52 -19.04
C ALA A 607 -3.71 41.96 -18.42
N GLY A 608 -3.65 43.16 -17.82
CA GLY A 608 -2.48 43.67 -17.11
C GLY A 608 -2.13 42.83 -15.88
N ALA A 609 -3.14 42.40 -15.11
CA ALA A 609 -2.96 41.51 -13.97
C ALA A 609 -2.36 40.16 -14.39
N ARG A 610 -2.76 39.61 -15.55
CA ARG A 610 -2.18 38.38 -16.10
C ARG A 610 -0.71 38.54 -16.51
N LEU A 611 -0.34 39.69 -17.08
CA LEU A 611 1.03 39.93 -17.57
C LEU A 611 2.10 39.87 -16.47
N VAL A 612 1.75 40.17 -15.22
CA VAL A 612 2.66 40.07 -14.07
C VAL A 612 3.22 38.65 -13.91
N TRP A 613 2.41 37.64 -14.22
CA TRP A 613 2.74 36.23 -14.03
C TRP A 613 3.73 35.67 -15.05
N ARG A 614 3.88 36.32 -16.21
CA ARG A 614 4.89 35.94 -17.23
C ARG A 614 6.31 35.88 -16.68
N LYS A 615 6.61 36.70 -15.68
CA LYS A 615 7.91 36.68 -14.97
C LYS A 615 7.81 36.08 -13.58
N ALA A 616 6.72 36.35 -12.85
CA ALA A 616 6.57 35.88 -11.48
C ALA A 616 6.41 34.36 -11.39
N GLY A 617 5.66 33.74 -12.31
CA GLY A 617 5.43 32.29 -12.34
C GLY A 617 6.73 31.48 -12.52
N PRO A 618 7.52 31.70 -13.58
CA PRO A 618 8.78 30.96 -13.78
C PRO A 618 9.78 31.18 -12.64
N LYS A 619 9.77 32.37 -12.03
CA LYS A 619 10.59 32.68 -10.84
C LYS A 619 10.12 31.89 -9.63
N ALA A 620 8.81 31.75 -9.41
CA ALA A 620 8.24 31.03 -8.27
C ALA A 620 8.56 29.53 -8.29
N VAL A 621 8.71 28.93 -9.47
CA VAL A 621 9.03 27.50 -9.62
C VAL A 621 10.52 27.21 -9.88
N ALA A 622 11.38 28.23 -9.89
CA ALA A 622 12.78 28.08 -10.26
C ALA A 622 13.54 27.14 -9.30
N ASP A 623 13.30 27.27 -8.00
CA ASP A 623 14.00 26.46 -6.98
C ASP A 623 13.56 24.99 -7.00
N LEU A 624 12.32 24.72 -7.43
CA LEU A 624 11.78 23.36 -7.57
C LEU A 624 12.45 22.57 -8.70
N LYS A 625 13.25 23.21 -9.55
CA LYS A 625 14.02 22.54 -10.62
C LYS A 625 15.35 21.98 -10.13
N SER A 626 15.67 22.11 -8.84
CA SER A 626 16.98 21.79 -8.28
C SER A 626 16.93 20.61 -7.28
N PRO A 627 16.96 19.34 -7.75
CA PRO A 627 16.95 18.18 -6.87
C PRO A 627 18.17 18.09 -5.93
N SER A 628 19.30 18.73 -6.28
CA SER A 628 20.49 18.77 -5.42
C SER A 628 20.28 19.50 -4.09
N LEU A 629 19.32 20.44 -4.01
CA LEU A 629 18.95 21.05 -2.72
C LEU A 629 18.25 20.06 -1.79
N CYS A 630 17.45 19.16 -2.37
CA CYS A 630 16.71 18.15 -1.63
C CYS A 630 17.65 17.09 -1.07
N ALA A 631 18.58 16.58 -1.90
CA ALA A 631 19.59 15.61 -1.46
C ALA A 631 20.44 16.14 -0.29
N ARG A 632 20.91 17.39 -0.36
CA ARG A 632 21.66 18.03 0.73
C ARG A 632 20.86 18.21 2.02
N ALA A 633 19.56 18.54 1.90
CA ALA A 633 18.70 18.62 3.07
C ALA A 633 18.50 17.26 3.72
N LEU A 634 18.31 16.21 2.91
CA LEU A 634 18.21 14.83 3.38
C LEU A 634 19.50 14.36 4.08
N GLU A 635 20.66 14.64 3.49
CA GLU A 635 21.99 14.39 4.11
C GLU A 635 22.08 15.00 5.51
N ARG A 636 21.69 16.28 5.65
CA ARG A 636 21.69 16.97 6.95
C ARG A 636 20.78 16.25 7.95
N ILE A 637 19.53 15.99 7.58
CA ILE A 637 18.56 15.34 8.48
C ILE A 637 19.08 13.98 8.96
N MET A 638 19.65 13.18 8.04
CA MET A 638 20.23 11.88 8.35
C MET A 638 21.42 11.99 9.33
N LEU A 639 22.37 12.88 9.04
CA LEU A 639 23.57 13.04 9.87
C LEU A 639 23.26 13.58 11.27
N ASP A 640 22.29 14.49 11.38
CA ASP A 640 21.89 15.08 12.66
C ASP A 640 21.20 14.04 13.55
N HIS A 641 20.28 13.24 12.99
CA HIS A 641 19.61 12.17 13.72
C HIS A 641 20.55 11.00 14.04
N GLY A 642 21.46 10.65 13.13
CA GLY A 642 22.51 9.65 13.38
C GLY A 642 23.40 10.02 14.56
N ARG A 643 23.83 11.29 14.64
CA ARG A 643 24.63 11.82 15.77
C ARG A 643 23.89 11.85 17.09
N ARG A 644 22.61 12.26 17.11
CA ARG A 644 21.79 12.24 18.34
C ARG A 644 21.66 10.84 18.92
N ARG A 645 21.52 9.83 18.06
CA ARG A 645 21.41 8.43 18.50
C ARG A 645 22.69 7.85 19.11
N THR A 646 23.84 8.20 18.54
CA THR A 646 25.14 7.74 19.08
C THR A 646 25.45 8.40 20.42
N ASN A 647 25.09 9.68 20.60
CA ASN A 647 25.30 10.41 21.85
C ASN A 647 24.24 10.15 22.93
N GLY A 648 23.02 9.73 22.55
CA GLY A 648 21.90 9.48 23.45
C GLY A 648 21.76 8.04 23.96
N GLY A 649 22.68 7.14 23.60
CA GLY A 649 22.65 5.71 23.96
C GLY A 649 23.04 5.38 25.41
N GLY A 650 22.60 6.19 26.37
CA GLY A 650 22.81 6.00 27.81
C GLY A 650 21.67 6.63 28.60
N GLY A 651 20.49 6.01 28.57
CA GLY A 651 19.30 6.40 29.31
C GLY A 651 18.34 5.25 29.44
#